data_AF-A0A9D5XL43-F1
#
_entry.id   AF-A0A9D5XL43-F1
#
_cell.length_a   1.000
_cell.length_b   1.000
_cell.length_c   1.000
_cell.angle_alpha   90.00
_cell.angle_beta   90.00
_cell.angle_gamma   90.00
#
_symmetry.space_group_name_H-M   'P 1'
#
loop_
_entity.id
_entity.type
_entity.pdbx_description
1 polymer ?
#
loop_
_entity_poly.entity_id
_entity_poly.type
_entity_poly.pdbx_seq_one_letter_code
_entity_poly.pdbx_strand_id
1 'polypeptide(L)'
;MARDNDIHIDTFIPFMRDVARCERSLHELNLMWRLIESSAKMNCAEEAHSMLPMMAATRAGFQRLEKDLVQSMVSESISEVMSEITTCAHHVIDIVVRNLYERTADVGFLATDLTLCNYVAQGLEEKPIVERLREYQRKYTVYDEIMLMDTVGTVVAQIDETSPVDGSHDPVLAQTLESGSYVETFRHTSLRPNKDHALLYTHRMLHPQTGQPCGILCLSFDFLGEMAGIFAGSSAAEGRSVALLLNDQNQVIASSDSHWIALGTKVPTNQNGAPVLYTHSGRTYLVQTVSASGYQGYPGPDGWKGQVMIPIEQAFGTKIMRCVDALPADVAQGLLGHAKSFCPPLYDVIQAADSIRRVVWNGQVMTAGQRGGSSKLKSVLEQIGETGTRTNQVFTQSIRDLYDTVLSAGLRDSQSLTQLLVDLLDRNLYERANDCRWWALSPVLRQLLSETHAHGQADAALQQEATRVLEHINSLYTVYTRLMVYDRHGRILCASQPQLTDGRSVLEQTIDTVTLQKVLQLSDDQSYHASVWTSDQAGTDAATYVYHAAIRKENGSAVGGIAIVFNAIPELQAMLSGALVGKSKSRAMYVNRQGLVLASTDPTSPPGSTVQLPAPQLLQLASGHSDAAITTYQEQYCILGASVSRGYREFKTTDGYRDDVLAISMENFGHVESSDNALSPTAPTIHNVNTPAAIEMATFYIGQQLFALHAQSVLEALPATAISPVSAGRLPHCLGTLARQSQGQVTGYVWVFDLGALLTGQPSRITEQSQVVVMEHNNRKLGLLVSALHGVHHFDKESIIPAPTLAGGMNMLVNELIKANQGQLLVQCIHPEGLLYLVQRKPSTVTSIATTDEAH
;
A
#
# COMPACT_ATOMS: atom_id res chain seq x y z
N MET A 1 -1.79 31.99 -0.74
CA MET A 1 -0.99 32.31 -1.95
C MET A 1 -1.27 31.21 -2.96
N ALA A 2 -1.62 31.62 -4.20
CA ALA A 2 -2.11 30.86 -5.38
C ALA A 2 -1.69 29.36 -5.43
N ARG A 3 -2.56 28.35 -5.67
CA ARG A 3 -3.52 28.15 -6.78
C ARG A 3 -3.01 28.67 -8.12
N ASP A 4 -1.82 28.22 -8.50
CA ASP A 4 -1.34 28.15 -9.88
C ASP A 4 -0.33 27.00 -9.93
N ASN A 5 -0.86 25.79 -10.05
CA ASN A 5 -0.12 24.62 -10.52
C ASN A 5 -1.15 23.79 -11.27
N ASP A 6 -1.77 24.38 -12.30
CA ASP A 6 -2.53 23.63 -13.28
C ASP A 6 -1.54 22.65 -13.92
N ILE A 7 -1.58 21.41 -13.46
CA ILE A 7 -0.85 20.32 -14.09
C ILE A 7 -1.23 20.36 -15.57
N HIS A 8 -0.25 20.52 -16.46
CA HIS A 8 -0.50 20.48 -17.91
C HIS A 8 -0.75 19.03 -18.34
N ILE A 9 -1.91 18.52 -17.95
CA ILE A 9 -2.42 17.14 -18.14
C ILE A 9 -2.24 16.68 -19.58
N ASP A 10 -2.49 17.56 -20.56
CA ASP A 10 -2.33 17.28 -21.99
C ASP A 10 -0.91 16.82 -22.37
N THR A 11 0.10 17.19 -21.58
CA THR A 11 1.50 16.78 -21.79
C THR A 11 1.70 15.30 -21.45
N PHE A 12 0.90 14.75 -20.54
CA PHE A 12 1.05 13.40 -20.00
C PHE A 12 0.20 12.37 -20.74
N ILE A 13 -0.98 12.76 -21.25
CA ILE A 13 -1.92 11.87 -21.95
C ILE A 13 -1.25 11.00 -23.03
N PRO A 14 -0.33 11.51 -23.89
CA PRO A 14 0.31 10.69 -24.92
C PRO A 14 1.08 9.47 -24.39
N PHE A 15 1.51 9.51 -23.13
CA PHE A 15 2.25 8.43 -22.47
C PHE A 15 1.33 7.48 -21.70
N MET A 16 0.06 7.84 -21.51
CA MET A 16 -0.95 7.07 -20.79
C MET A 16 -1.94 6.43 -21.76
N ARG A 17 -1.61 5.24 -22.29
CA ARG A 17 -2.37 4.60 -23.38
C ARG A 17 -3.85 4.39 -23.04
N ASP A 18 -4.16 3.97 -21.82
CA ASP A 18 -5.52 3.68 -21.39
C ASP A 18 -6.34 4.96 -21.20
N VAL A 19 -5.73 6.01 -20.64
CA VAL A 19 -6.34 7.34 -20.55
C VAL A 19 -6.62 7.92 -21.94
N ALA A 20 -5.65 7.87 -22.86
CA ALA A 20 -5.82 8.35 -24.23
C ALA A 20 -6.87 7.55 -25.02
N ARG A 21 -7.10 6.28 -24.66
CA ARG A 21 -8.19 5.47 -25.23
C ARG A 21 -9.54 5.86 -24.64
N CYS A 22 -9.60 6.10 -23.33
CA CYS A 22 -10.78 6.60 -22.62
C CYS A 22 -11.21 7.96 -23.18
N GLU A 23 -10.30 8.93 -23.24
CA GLU A 23 -10.53 10.28 -23.79
C GLU A 23 -11.14 10.21 -25.19
N ARG A 24 -10.53 9.44 -26.11
CA ARG A 24 -11.06 9.27 -27.47
C ARG A 24 -12.48 8.68 -27.47
N SER A 25 -12.74 7.69 -26.62
CA SER A 25 -14.06 7.04 -26.53
C SER A 25 -15.13 8.02 -26.02
N LEU A 26 -14.79 8.86 -25.04
CA LEU A 26 -15.69 9.89 -24.52
C LEU A 26 -15.92 11.01 -25.54
N HIS A 27 -14.87 11.42 -26.25
CA HIS A 27 -14.97 12.40 -27.31
C HIS A 27 -15.88 11.93 -28.46
N GLU A 28 -15.74 10.67 -28.90
CA GLU A 28 -16.62 10.05 -29.89
C GLU A 28 -18.09 10.06 -29.44
N LEU A 29 -18.36 9.73 -28.17
CA LEU A 29 -19.70 9.76 -27.61
C LEU A 29 -20.29 11.18 -27.59
N ASN A 30 -19.48 12.17 -27.22
CA ASN A 30 -19.89 13.57 -27.20
C ASN A 30 -20.27 14.05 -28.63
N LEU A 31 -19.51 13.65 -29.65
CA LEU A 31 -19.83 13.91 -31.06
C LEU A 31 -21.13 13.23 -31.48
N MET A 32 -21.36 11.97 -31.09
CA MET A 32 -22.61 11.25 -31.36
C MET A 32 -23.82 11.99 -30.75
N TRP A 33 -23.72 12.42 -29.49
CA TRP A 33 -24.79 13.20 -28.83
C TRP A 33 -25.11 14.50 -29.56
N ARG A 34 -24.08 15.20 -30.06
CA ARG A 34 -24.24 16.43 -30.85
C ARG A 34 -24.95 16.17 -32.19
N LEU A 35 -24.63 15.06 -32.86
CA LEU A 35 -25.28 14.66 -34.11
C LEU A 35 -26.76 14.29 -33.87
N ILE A 36 -27.05 13.55 -32.80
CA ILE A 36 -28.42 13.18 -32.43
C ILE A 36 -29.25 14.42 -32.09
N GLU A 37 -28.70 15.35 -31.29
CA GLU A 37 -29.38 16.62 -30.95
C GLU A 37 -29.70 17.43 -32.22
N SER A 38 -28.75 17.55 -33.15
CA SER A 38 -28.96 18.26 -34.41
C SER A 38 -30.00 17.57 -35.29
N SER A 39 -29.96 16.23 -35.39
CA SER A 39 -30.93 15.45 -36.17
C SER A 39 -32.35 15.57 -35.60
N ALA A 40 -32.49 15.52 -34.27
CA ALA A 40 -33.78 15.69 -33.59
C ALA A 40 -34.37 17.10 -33.85
N LYS A 41 -33.53 18.15 -33.78
CA LYS A 41 -33.92 19.53 -34.10
C LYS A 41 -34.35 19.71 -35.56
N MET A 42 -33.73 19.00 -36.49
CA MET A 42 -34.02 19.14 -37.92
C MET A 42 -35.23 18.31 -38.37
N ASN A 43 -35.43 17.11 -37.80
CA ASN A 43 -36.36 16.12 -38.33
C ASN A 43 -37.66 15.98 -37.52
N CYS A 44 -37.66 16.33 -36.23
CA CYS A 44 -38.75 16.01 -35.29
C CYS A 44 -39.00 17.15 -34.26
N ALA A 45 -38.82 18.42 -34.64
CA ALA A 45 -38.77 19.54 -33.69
C ALA A 45 -40.04 19.74 -32.85
N GLU A 46 -41.23 19.56 -33.44
CA GLU A 46 -42.51 19.71 -32.72
C GLU A 46 -42.79 18.52 -31.79
N GLU A 47 -42.47 17.31 -32.24
CA GLU A 47 -42.73 16.06 -31.51
C GLU A 47 -41.72 15.83 -30.37
N ALA A 48 -40.48 16.33 -30.53
CA ALA A 48 -39.40 16.23 -29.55
C ALA A 48 -39.23 17.50 -28.69
N HIS A 49 -40.14 18.48 -28.78
CA HIS A 49 -40.00 19.80 -28.12
C HIS A 49 -39.75 19.69 -26.61
N SER A 50 -40.40 18.74 -25.94
CA SER A 50 -40.22 18.47 -24.51
C SER A 50 -38.91 17.74 -24.16
N MET A 51 -38.25 17.09 -25.13
CA MET A 51 -37.02 16.30 -24.93
C MET A 51 -35.74 17.09 -25.27
N LEU A 52 -35.81 18.04 -26.21
CA LEU A 52 -34.64 18.80 -26.67
C LEU A 52 -33.88 19.54 -25.54
N PRO A 53 -34.54 20.21 -24.57
CA PRO A 53 -33.83 20.83 -23.46
C PRO A 53 -33.09 19.82 -22.58
N MET A 54 -33.69 18.65 -22.35
CA MET A 54 -33.07 17.59 -21.58
C MET A 54 -31.86 17.02 -22.30
N MET A 55 -31.94 16.75 -23.60
CA MET A 55 -30.82 16.27 -24.40
C MET A 55 -29.64 17.25 -24.39
N ALA A 56 -29.91 18.55 -24.47
CA ALA A 56 -28.90 19.59 -24.36
C ALA A 56 -28.24 19.62 -22.96
N ALA A 57 -29.04 19.51 -21.89
CA ALA A 57 -28.55 19.44 -20.52
C ALA A 57 -27.69 18.19 -20.26
N THR A 58 -28.15 17.03 -20.75
CA THR A 58 -27.42 15.77 -20.73
C THR A 58 -26.08 15.86 -21.45
N ARG A 59 -26.05 16.42 -22.67
CA ARG A 59 -24.80 16.62 -23.44
C ARG A 59 -23.82 17.52 -22.69
N ALA A 60 -24.31 18.62 -22.11
CA ALA A 60 -23.48 19.51 -21.30
C ALA A 60 -22.92 18.80 -20.05
N GLY A 61 -23.71 17.93 -19.42
CA GLY A 61 -23.26 17.07 -18.32
C GLY A 61 -22.14 16.12 -18.74
N PHE A 62 -22.31 15.40 -19.86
CA PHE A 62 -21.27 14.50 -20.38
C PHE A 62 -20.00 15.23 -20.78
N GLN A 63 -20.10 16.40 -21.40
CA GLN A 63 -18.92 17.19 -21.79
C GLN A 63 -18.12 17.66 -20.57
N ARG A 64 -18.79 18.05 -19.48
CA ARG A 64 -18.10 18.38 -18.22
C ARG A 64 -17.43 17.13 -17.64
N LEU A 65 -18.15 16.01 -17.62
CA LEU A 65 -17.62 14.77 -17.08
C LEU A 65 -16.43 14.21 -17.88
N GLU A 66 -16.47 14.28 -19.21
CA GLU A 66 -15.34 13.91 -20.08
C GLU A 66 -14.05 14.59 -19.58
N LYS A 67 -14.12 15.91 -19.34
CA LYS A 67 -12.99 16.68 -18.83
C LYS A 67 -12.61 16.25 -17.41
N ASP A 68 -13.57 16.17 -16.49
CA ASP A 68 -13.30 15.89 -15.08
C ASP A 68 -12.74 14.46 -14.87
N LEU A 69 -13.28 13.46 -15.57
CA LEU A 69 -12.84 12.07 -15.49
C LEU A 69 -11.43 11.89 -16.07
N VAL A 70 -11.16 12.43 -17.25
CA VAL A 70 -9.82 12.37 -17.85
C VAL A 70 -8.82 13.07 -16.92
N GLN A 71 -9.18 14.23 -16.36
CA GLN A 71 -8.35 14.93 -15.39
C GLN A 71 -8.07 14.10 -14.14
N SER A 72 -9.08 13.44 -13.56
CA SER A 72 -8.90 12.55 -12.42
C SER A 72 -8.00 11.36 -12.76
N MET A 73 -8.19 10.69 -13.90
CA MET A 73 -7.37 9.56 -14.31
C MET A 73 -5.89 9.94 -14.50
N VAL A 74 -5.63 11.08 -15.14
CA VAL A 74 -4.26 11.58 -15.32
C VAL A 74 -3.64 11.96 -13.98
N SER A 75 -4.37 12.70 -13.14
CA SER A 75 -3.88 13.10 -11.82
C SER A 75 -3.53 11.89 -10.96
N GLU A 76 -4.38 10.85 -10.97
CA GLU A 76 -4.15 9.63 -10.20
C GLU A 76 -2.97 8.83 -10.73
N SER A 77 -2.86 8.67 -12.05
CA SER A 77 -1.73 7.99 -12.68
C SER A 77 -0.40 8.70 -12.39
N ILE A 78 -0.39 10.04 -12.37
CA ILE A 78 0.79 10.82 -11.97
C ILE A 78 1.10 10.62 -10.49
N SER A 79 0.07 10.67 -9.63
CA SER A 79 0.21 10.49 -8.19
C SER A 79 0.80 9.13 -7.84
N GLU A 80 0.34 8.06 -8.51
CA GLU A 80 0.90 6.71 -8.41
C GLU A 80 2.41 6.70 -8.67
N VAL A 81 2.82 7.18 -9.84
CA VAL A 81 4.24 7.17 -10.23
C VAL A 81 5.08 8.04 -9.30
N MET A 82 4.60 9.23 -8.93
CA MET A 82 5.30 10.13 -8.02
C MET A 82 5.45 9.52 -6.62
N SER A 83 4.43 8.82 -6.12
CA SER A 83 4.49 8.10 -4.85
C SER A 83 5.53 6.98 -4.90
N GLU A 84 5.54 6.17 -5.97
CA GLU A 84 6.51 5.09 -6.16
C GLU A 84 7.95 5.61 -6.13
N ILE A 85 8.28 6.64 -6.93
CA ILE A 85 9.63 7.18 -6.97
C ILE A 85 10.01 7.91 -5.68
N THR A 86 9.03 8.41 -4.91
CA THR A 86 9.25 8.98 -3.57
C THR A 86 9.66 7.91 -2.57
N THR A 87 8.91 6.82 -2.49
CA THR A 87 9.24 5.69 -1.61
C THR A 87 10.62 5.12 -1.97
N CYS A 88 10.94 4.99 -3.26
CA CYS A 88 12.26 4.55 -3.71
C CYS A 88 13.38 5.56 -3.39
N ALA A 89 13.15 6.86 -3.52
CA ALA A 89 14.16 7.88 -3.16
C ALA A 89 14.46 7.89 -1.65
N HIS A 90 13.45 7.69 -0.81
CA HIS A 90 13.60 7.45 0.62
C HIS A 90 14.42 6.20 0.90
N HIS A 91 14.11 5.09 0.24
CA HIS A 91 14.85 3.83 0.36
C HIS A 91 16.35 4.05 0.14
N VAL A 92 16.73 4.82 -0.88
CA VAL A 92 18.14 5.12 -1.16
C VAL A 92 18.80 5.91 -0.02
N ILE A 93 18.23 7.04 0.39
CA ILE A 93 18.91 7.94 1.32
C ILE A 93 18.84 7.45 2.77
N ASP A 94 17.71 6.91 3.20
CA ASP A 94 17.50 6.54 4.60
C ASP A 94 18.31 5.29 4.97
N ILE A 95 18.48 4.32 4.06
CA ILE A 95 19.35 3.16 4.30
C ILE A 95 20.81 3.60 4.41
N VAL A 96 21.31 4.41 3.48
CA VAL A 96 22.71 4.88 3.50
C VAL A 96 23.00 5.62 4.80
N VAL A 97 22.18 6.61 5.17
CA VAL A 97 22.43 7.43 6.36
C VAL A 97 22.44 6.58 7.64
N ARG A 98 21.55 5.59 7.75
CA ARG A 98 21.51 4.67 8.89
C ARG A 98 22.73 3.74 8.93
N ASN A 99 23.17 3.24 7.78
CA ASN A 99 24.39 2.45 7.69
C ASN A 99 25.65 3.22 8.11
N LEU A 100 25.72 4.51 7.74
CA LEU A 100 26.84 5.38 8.06
C LEU A 100 26.89 5.79 9.53
N TYR A 101 25.72 5.91 10.18
CA TYR A 101 25.63 6.20 11.62
C TYR A 101 26.43 5.21 12.47
N GLU A 102 26.29 3.90 12.22
CA GLU A 102 26.97 2.85 13.01
C GLU A 102 28.50 2.98 12.90
N ARG A 103 29.01 3.43 11.75
CA ARG A 103 30.46 3.60 11.49
C ARG A 103 31.09 4.66 12.39
N THR A 104 30.30 5.61 12.87
CA THR A 104 30.75 6.67 13.78
C THR A 104 31.18 6.10 15.14
N ALA A 105 30.47 5.07 15.62
CA ALA A 105 30.80 4.36 16.85
C ALA A 105 31.93 3.35 16.62
N ASP A 106 31.96 2.68 15.46
CA ASP A 106 32.99 1.72 15.07
C ASP A 106 34.40 2.32 15.13
N VAL A 107 34.61 3.44 14.42
CA VAL A 107 35.93 4.09 14.37
C VAL A 107 36.35 4.62 15.74
N GLY A 108 35.40 5.14 16.53
CA GLY A 108 35.66 5.65 17.87
C GLY A 108 36.09 4.54 18.82
N PHE A 109 35.42 3.39 18.77
CA PHE A 109 35.76 2.25 19.63
C PHE A 109 37.08 1.59 19.19
N LEU A 110 37.25 1.29 17.91
CA LEU A 110 38.45 0.60 17.42
C LEU A 110 39.72 1.45 17.62
N ALA A 111 39.62 2.79 17.59
CA ALA A 111 40.73 3.69 17.89
C ALA A 111 41.19 3.64 19.37
N THR A 112 40.42 3.00 20.26
CA THR A 112 40.79 2.78 21.67
C THR A 112 41.36 1.39 21.94
N ASP A 113 41.48 0.54 20.92
CA ASP A 113 42.01 -0.81 21.05
C ASP A 113 43.47 -0.78 21.56
N LEU A 114 43.69 -1.28 22.78
CA LEU A 114 45.01 -1.24 23.43
C LEU A 114 46.11 -1.91 22.63
N THR A 115 45.80 -2.96 21.86
CA THR A 115 46.78 -3.67 21.04
C THR A 115 47.24 -2.77 19.90
N LEU A 116 46.28 -2.13 19.22
CA LEU A 116 46.56 -1.21 18.11
C LEU A 116 47.26 0.07 18.62
N CYS A 117 46.79 0.65 19.73
CA CYS A 117 47.39 1.85 20.33
C CYS A 117 48.84 1.60 20.77
N ASN A 118 49.14 0.46 21.40
CA ASN A 118 50.51 0.11 21.79
C ASN A 118 51.41 -0.08 20.56
N TYR A 119 50.91 -0.72 19.50
CA TYR A 119 51.65 -0.87 18.25
C TYR A 119 52.02 0.47 17.63
N VAL A 120 51.05 1.37 17.46
CA VAL A 120 51.27 2.70 16.87
C VAL A 120 52.19 3.56 17.75
N ALA A 121 52.11 3.43 19.09
CA ALA A 121 52.93 4.19 20.01
C ALA A 121 54.39 3.69 20.12
N GLN A 122 54.64 2.39 19.99
CA GLN A 122 55.92 1.76 20.37
C GLN A 122 56.61 0.99 19.23
N GLY A 123 55.94 0.75 18.10
CA GLY A 123 56.49 0.00 16.96
C GLY A 123 56.72 -1.48 17.26
N LEU A 124 55.65 -2.21 17.61
CA LEU A 124 55.68 -3.68 17.82
C LEU A 124 55.77 -4.43 16.46
N GLU A 125 55.72 -5.78 16.47
CA GLU A 125 55.65 -6.56 15.22
C GLU A 125 54.35 -6.27 14.45
N GLU A 126 54.46 -6.02 13.13
CA GLU A 126 53.33 -5.65 12.27
C GLU A 126 52.37 -6.82 11.97
N LYS A 127 52.89 -8.04 11.76
CA LYS A 127 52.06 -9.18 11.32
C LYS A 127 50.86 -9.50 12.23
N PRO A 128 51.01 -9.57 13.57
CA PRO A 128 49.87 -9.79 14.46
C PRO A 128 48.82 -8.67 14.41
N ILE A 129 49.24 -7.45 14.07
CA ILE A 129 48.37 -6.28 13.99
C ILE A 129 47.53 -6.33 12.72
N VAL A 130 48.13 -6.63 11.57
CA VAL A 130 47.39 -6.82 10.31
C VAL A 130 46.36 -7.95 10.47
N GLU A 131 46.71 -9.05 11.14
CA GLU A 131 45.73 -10.13 11.39
C GLU A 131 44.60 -9.70 12.32
N ARG A 132 44.88 -8.86 13.34
CA ARG A 132 43.84 -8.27 14.21
C ARG A 132 42.87 -7.38 13.42
N LEU A 133 43.40 -6.55 12.51
CA LEU A 133 42.58 -5.71 11.62
C LEU A 133 41.74 -6.55 10.65
N ARG A 134 42.32 -7.62 10.08
CA ARG A 134 41.57 -8.58 9.25
C ARG A 134 40.49 -9.31 10.03
N GLU A 135 40.73 -9.64 11.29
CA GLU A 135 39.71 -10.27 12.14
C GLU A 135 38.54 -9.34 12.47
N TYR A 136 38.77 -8.03 12.50
CA TYR A 136 37.71 -7.02 12.53
C TYR A 136 36.95 -6.97 11.21
N GLN A 137 37.66 -6.83 10.09
CA GLN A 137 37.07 -6.77 8.74
C GLN A 137 36.21 -8.02 8.41
N ARG A 138 36.65 -9.22 8.82
CA ARG A 138 35.87 -10.46 8.62
C ARG A 138 34.52 -10.46 9.33
N LYS A 139 34.36 -9.66 10.40
CA LYS A 139 33.08 -9.46 11.09
C LYS A 139 32.29 -8.29 10.52
N TYR A 140 32.98 -7.23 10.12
CA TYR A 140 32.38 -6.03 9.55
C TYR A 140 32.79 -5.92 8.07
N THR A 141 32.19 -6.75 7.22
CA THR A 141 32.52 -6.82 5.78
C THR A 141 32.13 -5.55 5.01
N VAL A 142 31.51 -4.58 5.68
CA VAL A 142 31.26 -3.21 5.20
C VAL A 142 32.54 -2.39 4.97
N TYR A 143 33.69 -2.85 5.48
CA TYR A 143 34.99 -2.18 5.28
C TYR A 143 35.84 -2.90 4.25
N ASP A 144 36.34 -2.15 3.27
CA ASP A 144 37.29 -2.67 2.27
C ASP A 144 38.75 -2.36 2.57
N GLU A 145 39.02 -1.46 3.53
CA GLU A 145 40.37 -1.16 3.98
C GLU A 145 40.34 -0.59 5.40
N ILE A 146 41.39 -0.91 6.17
CA ILE A 146 41.66 -0.43 7.52
C ILE A 146 43.15 -0.13 7.62
N MET A 147 43.48 1.13 7.87
CA MET A 147 44.86 1.61 7.96
C MET A 147 45.16 2.18 9.34
N LEU A 148 46.39 1.95 9.80
CA LEU A 148 46.99 2.64 10.93
C LEU A 148 48.11 3.55 10.43
N MET A 149 48.15 4.78 10.95
CA MET A 149 49.16 5.75 10.60
C MET A 149 49.80 6.36 11.84
N ASP A 150 51.07 6.76 11.71
CA ASP A 150 51.75 7.57 12.72
C ASP A 150 51.25 9.04 12.71
N THR A 151 51.78 9.88 13.59
CA THR A 151 51.41 11.31 13.67
C THR A 151 51.91 12.16 12.50
N VAL A 152 52.78 11.62 11.65
CA VAL A 152 53.35 12.29 10.46
C VAL A 152 52.58 11.92 9.19
N GLY A 153 51.80 10.83 9.24
CA GLY A 153 50.99 10.32 8.13
C GLY A 153 51.63 9.13 7.40
N THR A 154 52.67 8.52 7.96
CA THR A 154 53.23 7.25 7.45
C THR A 154 52.25 6.13 7.77
N VAL A 155 51.91 5.29 6.79
CA VAL A 155 51.10 4.10 7.02
C VAL A 155 51.99 3.04 7.68
N VAL A 156 51.63 2.64 8.91
CA VAL A 156 52.36 1.63 9.67
C VAL A 156 51.74 0.25 9.53
N ALA A 157 50.43 0.16 9.26
CA ALA A 157 49.76 -1.10 8.92
C ALA A 157 48.56 -0.83 8.00
N GLN A 158 48.27 -1.75 7.08
CA GLN A 158 47.09 -1.74 6.21
C GLN A 158 46.64 -3.18 5.92
N ILE A 159 45.39 -3.40 5.55
CA ILE A 159 44.88 -4.76 5.25
C ILE A 159 44.76 -5.05 3.76
N ASP A 160 44.58 -4.03 2.90
CA ASP A 160 44.47 -4.18 1.45
C ASP A 160 45.85 -4.22 0.78
N GLU A 161 46.39 -5.43 0.62
CA GLU A 161 47.67 -5.65 -0.06
C GLU A 161 47.62 -5.34 -1.57
N THR A 162 46.43 -5.14 -2.16
CA THR A 162 46.30 -4.90 -3.61
C THR A 162 46.52 -3.45 -4.01
N SER A 163 46.42 -2.53 -3.05
CA SER A 163 46.57 -1.08 -3.25
C SER A 163 47.43 -0.46 -2.15
N PRO A 164 48.71 -0.87 -2.01
CA PRO A 164 49.55 -0.44 -0.90
C PRO A 164 49.81 1.07 -0.91
N VAL A 165 49.71 1.68 0.27
CA VAL A 165 50.03 3.10 0.50
C VAL A 165 51.14 3.19 1.55
N ASP A 166 52.22 3.93 1.25
CA ASP A 166 53.34 4.14 2.19
C ASP A 166 53.05 5.26 3.22
N GLY A 167 52.21 6.22 2.83
CA GLY A 167 51.89 7.39 3.64
C GLY A 167 51.04 8.40 2.88
N SER A 168 50.57 9.42 3.58
CA SER A 168 49.72 10.46 3.01
C SER A 168 49.99 11.81 3.66
N HIS A 169 49.82 12.88 2.88
CA HIS A 169 49.80 14.27 3.37
C HIS A 169 48.41 14.90 3.23
N ASP A 170 47.38 14.07 3.11
CA ASP A 170 46.00 14.53 3.02
C ASP A 170 45.64 15.39 4.25
N PRO A 171 45.03 16.58 4.07
CA PRO A 171 44.66 17.47 5.17
C PRO A 171 43.78 16.82 6.24
N VAL A 172 43.06 15.73 5.91
CA VAL A 172 42.25 14.97 6.86
C VAL A 172 43.07 14.46 8.05
N LEU A 173 44.37 14.18 7.86
CA LEU A 173 45.22 13.65 8.92
C LEU A 173 45.48 14.69 10.02
N ALA A 174 45.85 15.90 9.62
CA ALA A 174 46.02 17.01 10.56
C ALA A 174 44.70 17.36 11.27
N GLN A 175 43.60 17.42 10.52
CA GLN A 175 42.25 17.63 11.07
C GLN A 175 41.88 16.55 12.10
N THR A 176 42.23 15.30 11.83
CA THR A 176 41.94 14.17 12.73
C THR A 176 42.74 14.25 14.02
N LEU A 177 44.02 14.61 13.96
CA LEU A 177 44.88 14.75 15.16
C LEU A 177 44.39 15.89 16.07
N GLU A 178 43.92 16.99 15.48
CA GLU A 178 43.36 18.13 16.22
C GLU A 178 41.95 17.86 16.76
N SER A 179 41.18 17.00 16.09
CA SER A 179 39.80 16.66 16.47
C SER A 179 39.74 15.85 17.76
N GLY A 180 38.73 16.15 18.60
CA GLY A 180 38.36 15.34 19.76
C GLY A 180 37.47 14.14 19.44
N SER A 181 37.00 14.04 18.19
CA SER A 181 36.07 13.02 17.69
C SER A 181 36.54 12.52 16.32
N TYR A 182 35.82 11.57 15.73
CA TYR A 182 36.05 11.14 14.36
C TYR A 182 35.92 12.29 13.36
N VAL A 183 36.58 12.14 12.21
CA VAL A 183 36.42 12.98 11.02
C VAL A 183 35.90 12.09 9.89
N GLU A 184 34.82 12.53 9.24
CA GLU A 184 34.18 11.84 8.10
C GLU A 184 34.50 12.61 6.82
N THR A 185 34.96 11.91 5.78
CA THR A 185 35.24 12.53 4.47
C THR A 185 34.82 11.63 3.31
N PHE A 186 34.26 12.22 2.26
CA PHE A 186 33.99 11.56 0.98
C PHE A 186 34.62 12.34 -0.17
N ARG A 187 35.82 11.95 -0.57
CA ARG A 187 36.58 12.63 -1.65
C ARG A 187 37.65 11.72 -2.26
N HIS A 188 38.22 12.16 -3.37
CA HIS A 188 39.49 11.61 -3.84
C HIS A 188 40.59 11.83 -2.80
N THR A 189 41.42 10.83 -2.55
CA THR A 189 42.49 10.89 -1.55
C THR A 189 43.62 9.93 -1.89
N SER A 190 44.85 10.32 -1.55
CA SER A 190 46.05 9.47 -1.68
C SER A 190 46.01 8.22 -0.79
N LEU A 191 45.13 8.18 0.21
CA LEU A 191 44.92 7.01 1.06
C LEU A 191 44.21 5.86 0.31
N ARG A 192 43.50 6.15 -0.77
CA ARG A 192 42.86 5.15 -1.64
C ARG A 192 43.05 5.57 -3.11
N PRO A 193 44.29 5.50 -3.64
CA PRO A 193 44.66 6.12 -4.91
C PRO A 193 43.92 5.51 -6.12
N ASN A 194 43.48 4.26 -6.00
CA ASN A 194 42.73 3.54 -7.04
C ASN A 194 41.22 3.85 -7.04
N LYS A 195 40.74 4.70 -6.13
CA LYS A 195 39.33 5.10 -6.04
C LYS A 195 39.16 6.56 -6.46
N ASP A 196 38.14 6.82 -7.27
CA ASP A 196 37.74 8.20 -7.59
C ASP A 196 37.34 8.97 -6.33
N HIS A 197 36.58 8.32 -5.44
CA HIS A 197 36.20 8.84 -4.14
C HIS A 197 36.27 7.71 -3.10
N ALA A 198 36.73 8.02 -1.89
CA ALA A 198 36.70 7.11 -0.76
C ALA A 198 35.90 7.75 0.39
N LEU A 199 35.00 6.95 1.00
CA LEU A 199 34.33 7.32 2.24
C LEU A 199 35.19 6.84 3.41
N LEU A 200 35.87 7.78 4.05
CA LEU A 200 36.80 7.51 5.13
C LEU A 200 36.27 8.04 6.47
N TYR A 201 36.39 7.20 7.49
CA TYR A 201 36.26 7.59 8.90
C TYR A 201 37.63 7.53 9.54
N THR A 202 38.12 8.66 10.05
CA THR A 202 39.42 8.73 10.71
C THR A 202 39.25 9.18 12.15
N HIS A 203 40.04 8.60 13.05
CA HIS A 203 40.02 8.98 14.47
C HIS A 203 41.44 8.95 15.04
N ARG A 204 41.78 9.94 15.86
CA ARG A 204 43.09 9.95 16.54
C ARG A 204 43.18 8.81 17.54
N MET A 205 44.35 8.18 17.61
CA MET A 205 44.67 7.18 18.60
C MET A 205 45.51 7.82 19.70
N LEU A 206 45.24 7.46 20.95
CA LEU A 206 45.92 8.01 22.12
C LEU A 206 46.90 6.99 22.69
N HIS A 207 48.08 7.47 23.08
CA HIS A 207 49.08 6.68 23.76
C HIS A 207 48.52 6.17 25.09
N PRO A 208 48.51 4.84 25.36
CA PRO A 208 47.81 4.29 26.53
C PRO A 208 48.30 4.82 27.88
N GLN A 209 49.60 5.15 28.00
CA GLN A 209 50.20 5.67 29.23
C GLN A 209 50.20 7.20 29.36
N THR A 210 50.40 7.95 28.27
CA THR A 210 50.56 9.42 28.32
C THR A 210 49.29 10.18 27.95
N GLY A 211 48.33 9.52 27.30
CA GLY A 211 47.09 10.13 26.78
C GLY A 211 47.32 11.10 25.61
N GLN A 212 48.55 11.25 25.12
CA GLN A 212 48.85 12.10 23.96
C GLN A 212 48.52 11.39 22.65
N PRO A 213 48.12 12.12 21.59
CA PRO A 213 47.96 11.53 20.26
C PRO A 213 49.23 10.78 19.81
N CYS A 214 49.11 9.50 19.47
CA CYS A 214 50.22 8.67 18.97
C CYS A 214 50.09 8.31 17.49
N GLY A 215 48.90 8.45 16.90
CA GLY A 215 48.67 8.21 15.49
C GLY A 215 47.19 8.27 15.13
N ILE A 216 46.82 7.64 14.02
CA ILE A 216 45.48 7.73 13.42
C ILE A 216 45.02 6.34 12.98
N LEU A 217 43.77 5.99 13.33
CA LEU A 217 43.04 4.89 12.71
C LEU A 217 42.23 5.45 11.54
N CYS A 218 42.25 4.77 10.40
CA CYS A 218 41.43 5.08 9.23
C CYS A 218 40.63 3.84 8.78
N LEU A 219 39.32 3.98 8.70
CA LEU A 219 38.40 2.99 8.13
C LEU A 219 37.91 3.47 6.77
N SER A 220 38.05 2.64 5.74
CA SER A 220 37.51 2.86 4.40
C SER A 220 36.25 2.01 4.22
N PHE A 221 35.12 2.69 4.07
CA PHE A 221 33.82 2.05 3.83
C PHE A 221 33.71 1.58 2.38
N ASP A 222 33.19 0.37 2.17
CA ASP A 222 32.86 -0.17 0.84
C ASP A 222 31.57 0.48 0.31
N PHE A 223 31.71 1.76 -0.04
CA PHE A 223 30.63 2.60 -0.52
C PHE A 223 30.01 2.03 -1.81
N LEU A 224 30.83 1.57 -2.75
CA LEU A 224 30.34 1.06 -4.03
C LEU A 224 29.58 -0.25 -3.87
N GLY A 225 30.11 -1.20 -3.08
CA GLY A 225 29.43 -2.45 -2.77
C GLY A 225 28.12 -2.22 -2.03
N GLU A 226 28.09 -1.28 -1.07
CA GLU A 226 26.85 -0.96 -0.36
C GLU A 226 25.79 -0.33 -1.26
N MET A 227 26.17 0.65 -2.07
CA MET A 227 25.23 1.30 -3.00
C MET A 227 24.66 0.30 -4.02
N ALA A 228 25.48 -0.66 -4.49
CA ALA A 228 24.99 -1.72 -5.36
C ALA A 228 23.91 -2.58 -4.68
N GLY A 229 24.11 -2.93 -3.41
CA GLY A 229 23.11 -3.68 -2.62
C GLY A 229 21.81 -2.89 -2.39
N ILE A 230 21.91 -1.59 -2.11
CA ILE A 230 20.75 -0.70 -1.92
C ILE A 230 19.97 -0.56 -3.22
N PHE A 231 20.64 -0.35 -4.36
CA PHE A 231 19.97 -0.23 -5.65
C PHE A 231 19.31 -1.54 -6.10
N ALA A 232 19.95 -2.69 -5.86
CA ALA A 232 19.37 -4.01 -6.15
C ALA A 232 18.10 -4.32 -5.33
N GLY A 233 17.95 -3.69 -4.16
CA GLY A 233 16.76 -3.80 -3.30
C GLY A 233 15.62 -2.85 -3.65
N SER A 234 15.85 -1.89 -4.55
CA SER A 234 14.90 -0.83 -4.89
C SER A 234 14.05 -1.18 -6.12
N SER A 235 12.93 -0.48 -6.34
CA SER A 235 12.10 -0.68 -7.56
C SER A 235 12.86 -0.33 -8.85
N ALA A 236 13.96 0.42 -8.76
CA ALA A 236 14.86 0.68 -9.89
C ALA A 236 15.53 -0.61 -10.44
N ALA A 237 15.61 -1.68 -9.64
CA ALA A 237 16.13 -2.98 -10.08
C ALA A 237 15.30 -3.58 -11.24
N GLU A 238 14.04 -3.17 -11.40
CA GLU A 238 13.19 -3.59 -12.53
C GLU A 238 13.55 -2.87 -13.85
N GLY A 239 14.55 -1.97 -13.84
CA GLY A 239 15.08 -1.27 -15.01
C GLY A 239 14.20 -0.16 -15.56
N ARG A 240 13.12 0.21 -14.83
CA ARG A 240 12.18 1.27 -15.25
C ARG A 240 12.64 2.67 -14.88
N SER A 241 13.42 2.79 -13.83
CA SER A 241 13.88 4.07 -13.28
C SER A 241 15.36 3.97 -12.94
N VAL A 242 15.99 5.13 -12.72
CA VAL A 242 17.36 5.22 -12.26
C VAL A 242 17.36 5.86 -10.88
N ALA A 243 17.71 5.06 -9.88
CA ALA A 243 18.02 5.51 -8.53
C ALA A 243 19.44 6.09 -8.48
N LEU A 244 19.58 7.20 -7.77
CA LEU A 244 20.78 8.02 -7.65
C LEU A 244 20.98 8.45 -6.21
N LEU A 245 22.25 8.59 -5.80
CA LEU A 245 22.64 9.36 -4.64
C LEU A 245 23.37 10.61 -5.11
N LEU A 246 23.01 11.77 -4.56
CA LEU A 246 23.54 13.07 -4.93
C LEU A 246 24.27 13.72 -3.76
N ASN A 247 25.27 14.57 -4.06
CA ASN A 247 25.87 15.47 -3.09
C ASN A 247 25.09 16.80 -2.96
N ASP A 248 25.61 17.72 -2.13
CA ASP A 248 25.03 19.04 -1.88
C ASP A 248 24.94 19.93 -3.13
N GLN A 249 25.86 19.75 -4.09
CA GLN A 249 25.85 20.45 -5.39
C GLN A 249 24.95 19.78 -6.46
N ASN A 250 24.16 18.76 -6.08
CA ASN A 250 23.30 17.96 -6.96
C ASN A 250 24.07 17.20 -8.04
N GLN A 251 25.30 16.78 -7.74
CA GLN A 251 26.09 15.90 -8.58
C GLN A 251 25.91 14.46 -8.14
N VAL A 252 25.83 13.55 -9.11
CA VAL A 252 25.66 12.12 -8.88
C VAL A 252 26.93 11.53 -8.25
N ILE A 253 26.81 10.95 -7.07
CA ILE A 253 27.90 10.26 -6.37
C ILE A 253 27.73 8.73 -6.38
N ALA A 254 26.51 8.24 -6.58
CA ALA A 254 26.24 6.84 -6.91
C ALA A 254 25.04 6.74 -7.87
N SER A 255 25.06 5.77 -8.77
CA SER A 255 24.00 5.53 -9.76
C SER A 255 23.73 4.04 -9.91
N SER A 256 22.45 3.67 -9.93
CA SER A 256 21.98 2.32 -10.27
C SER A 256 22.27 1.93 -11.72
N ASP A 257 22.43 2.92 -12.62
CA ASP A 257 22.89 2.74 -13.98
C ASP A 257 23.89 3.86 -14.34
N SER A 258 25.17 3.60 -14.06
CA SER A 258 26.26 4.55 -14.32
C SER A 258 26.58 4.73 -15.81
N HIS A 259 26.12 3.81 -16.67
CA HIS A 259 26.27 3.96 -18.11
C HIS A 259 25.26 4.98 -18.65
N TRP A 260 24.06 5.01 -18.07
CA TRP A 260 23.01 5.97 -18.44
C TRP A 260 23.19 7.33 -17.76
N ILE A 261 23.43 7.34 -16.45
CA ILE A 261 23.70 8.56 -15.67
C ILE A 261 25.04 8.40 -14.94
N ALA A 262 26.07 8.99 -15.54
CA ALA A 262 27.45 8.91 -15.05
C ALA A 262 27.67 9.68 -13.74
N LEU A 263 28.62 9.20 -12.93
CA LEU A 263 29.06 9.88 -11.72
C LEU A 263 29.63 11.28 -12.04
N GLY A 264 29.51 12.21 -11.08
CA GLY A 264 29.90 13.61 -11.21
C GLY A 264 28.93 14.49 -12.03
N THR A 265 27.99 13.87 -12.75
CA THR A 265 26.99 14.58 -13.56
C THR A 265 26.05 15.38 -12.68
N LYS A 266 25.83 16.65 -13.02
CA LYS A 266 24.80 17.47 -12.37
C LYS A 266 23.43 17.16 -12.96
N VAL A 267 22.47 16.80 -12.11
CA VAL A 267 21.10 16.43 -12.51
C VAL A 267 20.08 17.45 -12.01
N PRO A 268 18.92 17.59 -12.69
CA PRO A 268 17.80 18.34 -12.14
C PRO A 268 17.29 17.68 -10.85
N THR A 269 16.80 18.49 -9.91
CA THR A 269 16.26 18.03 -8.63
C THR A 269 14.83 18.51 -8.42
N ASN A 270 14.04 17.72 -7.69
CA ASN A 270 12.66 18.00 -7.36
C ASN A 270 12.37 17.63 -5.90
N GLN A 271 12.66 18.54 -4.98
CA GLN A 271 12.43 18.32 -3.55
C GLN A 271 10.98 18.48 -3.12
N ASN A 272 10.21 19.30 -3.86
CA ASN A 272 8.82 19.59 -3.53
C ASN A 272 7.86 18.48 -3.97
N GLY A 273 8.35 17.49 -4.72
CA GLY A 273 7.52 16.43 -5.31
C GLY A 273 6.44 16.93 -6.26
N ALA A 274 6.65 18.10 -6.87
CA ALA A 274 5.73 18.60 -7.87
C ALA A 274 5.79 17.72 -9.12
N PRO A 275 4.66 17.38 -9.76
CA PRO A 275 4.61 16.53 -10.95
C PRO A 275 5.04 17.30 -12.21
N VAL A 276 6.31 17.70 -12.26
CA VAL A 276 6.91 18.48 -13.35
C VAL A 276 7.88 17.60 -14.12
N LEU A 277 7.87 17.74 -15.44
CA LEU A 277 8.78 17.06 -16.34
C LEU A 277 10.14 17.77 -16.39
N TYR A 278 11.20 17.03 -16.14
CA TYR A 278 12.58 17.52 -16.23
C TYR A 278 13.29 16.91 -17.42
N THR A 279 14.15 17.69 -18.08
CA THR A 279 14.95 17.18 -19.20
C THR A 279 16.39 16.94 -18.75
N HIS A 280 16.92 15.77 -19.07
CA HIS A 280 18.33 15.42 -18.86
C HIS A 280 18.83 14.60 -20.04
N SER A 281 20.00 14.98 -20.60
CA SER A 281 20.65 14.27 -21.72
C SER A 281 19.71 13.95 -22.89
N GLY A 282 18.82 14.90 -23.24
CA GLY A 282 17.88 14.78 -24.36
C GLY A 282 16.65 13.88 -24.11
N ARG A 283 16.46 13.36 -22.89
CA ARG A 283 15.24 12.65 -22.47
C ARG A 283 14.50 13.40 -21.37
N THR A 284 13.21 13.09 -21.25
CA THR A 284 12.30 13.70 -20.27
C THR A 284 11.97 12.71 -19.16
N TYR A 285 11.98 13.19 -17.92
CA TYR A 285 11.83 12.39 -16.71
C TYR A 285 10.81 13.01 -15.77
N LEU A 286 10.13 12.15 -15.02
CA LEU A 286 9.65 12.51 -13.69
C LEU A 286 10.81 12.27 -12.70
N VAL A 287 10.98 13.22 -11.79
CA VAL A 287 12.10 13.24 -10.85
C VAL A 287 11.55 13.45 -9.45
N GLN A 288 12.09 12.72 -8.48
CA GLN A 288 11.88 12.97 -7.06
C GLN A 288 13.21 13.00 -6.33
N THR A 289 13.42 14.01 -5.50
CA THR A 289 14.64 14.19 -4.70
C THR A 289 14.28 14.29 -3.23
N VAL A 290 14.94 13.51 -2.39
CA VAL A 290 14.70 13.45 -0.95
C VAL A 290 16.01 13.72 -0.22
N SER A 291 15.98 14.64 0.74
CA SER A 291 17.11 14.90 1.64
C SER A 291 17.09 13.93 2.81
N ALA A 292 18.25 13.64 3.38
CA ALA A 292 18.36 12.85 4.61
C ALA A 292 17.54 13.50 5.75
N SER A 293 16.79 12.68 6.48
CA SER A 293 16.06 13.09 7.70
C SER A 293 16.92 13.02 8.97
N GLY A 294 18.15 12.51 8.85
CA GLY A 294 19.03 12.18 9.97
C GLY A 294 18.56 10.94 10.74
N TYR A 295 19.47 10.32 11.50
CA TYR A 295 19.19 9.15 12.32
C TYR A 295 19.91 9.28 13.68
N GLN A 296 19.15 9.22 14.78
CA GLN A 296 19.68 9.29 16.16
C GLN A 296 20.68 10.44 16.41
N GLY A 297 20.44 11.60 15.79
CA GLY A 297 21.30 12.78 15.93
C GLY A 297 22.44 12.88 14.90
N TYR A 298 22.66 11.85 14.09
CA TYR A 298 23.56 11.89 12.94
C TYR A 298 22.80 12.35 11.69
N PRO A 299 23.12 13.51 11.08
CA PRO A 299 22.39 14.05 9.95
C PRO A 299 22.68 13.32 8.62
N GLY A 300 23.70 12.47 8.57
CA GLY A 300 24.29 12.01 7.32
C GLY A 300 25.37 12.98 6.80
N PRO A 301 26.13 12.59 5.76
CA PRO A 301 27.08 13.50 5.14
C PRO A 301 26.38 14.72 4.53
N ASP A 302 27.03 15.88 4.63
CA ASP A 302 26.40 17.17 4.33
C ASP A 302 25.79 17.22 2.92
N GLY A 303 24.49 17.51 2.90
CA GLY A 303 23.70 17.74 1.69
C GLY A 303 23.50 16.52 0.79
N TRP A 304 23.76 15.31 1.29
CA TRP A 304 23.43 14.07 0.57
C TRP A 304 21.92 13.92 0.36
N LYS A 305 21.54 13.49 -0.84
CA LYS A 305 20.14 13.35 -1.26
C LYS A 305 19.95 12.06 -2.04
N GLY A 306 18.87 11.34 -1.75
CA GLY A 306 18.38 10.26 -2.61
C GLY A 306 17.56 10.84 -3.76
N GLN A 307 17.72 10.31 -4.96
CA GLN A 307 16.93 10.73 -6.11
C GLN A 307 16.54 9.54 -6.97
N VAL A 308 15.33 9.59 -7.53
CA VAL A 308 14.89 8.64 -8.55
C VAL A 308 14.41 9.41 -9.76
N MET A 309 14.85 8.96 -10.94
CA MET A 309 14.48 9.51 -12.23
C MET A 309 13.81 8.42 -13.06
N ILE A 310 12.56 8.60 -13.46
CA ILE A 310 11.84 7.67 -14.33
C ILE A 310 11.59 8.33 -15.70
N PRO A 311 12.06 7.74 -16.82
CA PRO A 311 11.75 8.23 -18.15
C PRO A 311 10.24 8.26 -18.36
N ILE A 312 9.73 9.35 -18.94
CA ILE A 312 8.28 9.53 -19.11
C ILE A 312 7.63 8.42 -19.95
N GLU A 313 8.38 7.85 -20.89
CA GLU A 313 7.93 6.76 -21.75
C GLU A 313 7.72 5.44 -20.98
N GLN A 314 8.34 5.31 -19.80
CA GLN A 314 8.24 4.13 -18.94
C GLN A 314 7.37 4.37 -17.71
N ALA A 315 7.13 5.64 -17.35
CA ALA A 315 6.40 6.05 -16.16
C ALA A 315 5.01 5.38 -16.03
N PHE A 316 4.22 5.36 -17.10
CA PHE A 316 2.83 4.89 -17.07
C PHE A 316 2.62 3.55 -17.78
N GLY A 317 3.70 2.91 -18.25
CA GLY A 317 3.64 1.73 -19.13
C GLY A 317 3.43 0.40 -18.41
N THR A 318 3.26 0.40 -17.09
CA THR A 318 3.10 -0.84 -16.33
C THR A 318 1.77 -1.52 -16.62
N LYS A 319 1.78 -2.86 -16.66
CA LYS A 319 0.53 -3.63 -16.69
C LYS A 319 -0.28 -3.25 -15.45
N ILE A 320 -1.36 -2.50 -15.65
CA ILE A 320 -2.41 -2.34 -14.65
C ILE A 320 -2.81 -3.75 -14.24
N MET A 321 -2.61 -4.10 -12.98
CA MET A 321 -3.15 -5.34 -12.45
C MET A 321 -4.66 -5.17 -12.48
N ARG A 322 -5.38 -6.13 -13.07
CA ARG A 322 -6.85 -6.15 -13.01
C ARG A 322 -7.27 -6.60 -11.61
N CYS A 323 -6.94 -5.78 -10.62
CA CYS A 323 -7.15 -6.03 -9.21
C CYS A 323 -8.63 -6.29 -8.93
N VAL A 324 -9.51 -5.48 -9.52
CA VAL A 324 -10.96 -5.60 -9.37
C VAL A 324 -11.48 -6.94 -9.88
N ASP A 325 -10.92 -7.48 -10.98
CA ASP A 325 -11.34 -8.78 -11.53
C ASP A 325 -10.90 -9.97 -10.65
N ALA A 326 -9.83 -9.81 -9.86
CA ALA A 326 -9.31 -10.85 -8.96
C ALA A 326 -9.99 -10.85 -7.58
N LEU A 327 -10.75 -9.81 -7.26
CA LEU A 327 -11.42 -9.65 -5.97
C LEU A 327 -12.71 -10.49 -5.87
N PRO A 328 -13.10 -10.91 -4.66
CA PRO A 328 -14.45 -11.38 -4.39
C PRO A 328 -15.50 -10.37 -4.86
N ALA A 329 -16.59 -10.85 -5.45
CA ALA A 329 -17.58 -10.00 -6.12
C ALA A 329 -18.21 -8.95 -5.18
N ASP A 330 -18.41 -9.31 -3.91
CA ASP A 330 -18.90 -8.41 -2.86
C ASP A 330 -17.90 -7.30 -2.53
N VAL A 331 -16.60 -7.62 -2.39
CA VAL A 331 -15.53 -6.65 -2.14
C VAL A 331 -15.34 -5.71 -3.34
N ALA A 332 -15.30 -6.25 -4.55
CA ALA A 332 -15.19 -5.47 -5.78
C ALA A 332 -16.38 -4.49 -5.92
N GLN A 333 -17.60 -4.98 -5.68
CA GLN A 333 -18.80 -4.17 -5.80
C GLN A 333 -18.90 -3.10 -4.71
N GLY A 334 -18.54 -3.44 -3.47
CA GLY A 334 -18.52 -2.48 -2.38
C GLY A 334 -17.45 -1.40 -2.57
N LEU A 335 -16.25 -1.75 -3.04
CA LEU A 335 -15.22 -0.77 -3.41
C LEU A 335 -15.70 0.18 -4.53
N LEU A 336 -16.35 -0.35 -5.56
CA LEU A 336 -16.94 0.48 -6.63
C LEU A 336 -18.11 1.34 -6.13
N GLY A 337 -18.82 0.93 -5.08
CA GLY A 337 -19.86 1.73 -4.40
C GLY A 337 -19.30 3.04 -3.80
N HIS A 338 -18.04 3.04 -3.39
CA HIS A 338 -17.35 4.23 -2.88
C HIS A 338 -17.03 5.27 -3.96
N ALA A 339 -17.35 5.03 -5.23
CA ALA A 339 -17.08 5.96 -6.33
C ALA A 339 -17.64 7.36 -6.06
N LYS A 340 -18.74 7.46 -5.29
CA LYS A 340 -19.32 8.73 -4.84
C LYS A 340 -18.36 9.59 -4.00
N SER A 341 -17.54 8.96 -3.16
CA SER A 341 -16.55 9.62 -2.32
C SER A 341 -15.26 9.96 -3.09
N PHE A 342 -14.94 9.17 -4.12
CA PHE A 342 -13.70 9.28 -4.88
C PHE A 342 -13.79 10.26 -6.06
N CYS A 343 -14.92 10.28 -6.77
CA CYS A 343 -15.19 11.23 -7.86
C CYS A 343 -16.68 11.62 -7.91
N PRO A 344 -17.10 12.68 -7.21
CA PRO A 344 -18.49 13.14 -7.21
C PRO A 344 -19.09 13.40 -8.60
N PRO A 345 -18.38 14.01 -9.58
CA PRO A 345 -18.90 14.18 -10.93
C PRO A 345 -19.30 12.86 -11.61
N LEU A 346 -18.55 11.78 -11.39
CA LEU A 346 -18.84 10.44 -11.93
C LEU A 346 -20.21 9.92 -11.47
N TYR A 347 -20.58 10.18 -10.22
CA TYR A 347 -21.87 9.78 -9.66
C TYR A 347 -23.04 10.54 -10.30
N ASP A 348 -22.89 11.85 -10.54
CA ASP A 348 -23.93 12.68 -11.17
C ASP A 348 -24.32 12.17 -12.57
N VAL A 349 -23.39 11.51 -13.27
CA VAL A 349 -23.65 10.95 -14.60
C VAL A 349 -24.38 9.61 -14.57
N ILE A 350 -24.18 8.77 -13.55
CA ILE A 350 -25.01 7.58 -13.35
C ILE A 350 -26.48 8.01 -13.20
N GLN A 351 -26.73 9.07 -12.42
CA GLN A 351 -28.05 9.69 -12.28
C GLN A 351 -28.59 10.30 -13.59
N ALA A 352 -27.73 10.97 -14.36
CA ALA A 352 -28.09 11.50 -15.66
C ALA A 352 -28.47 10.39 -16.65
N ALA A 353 -27.76 9.26 -16.66
CA ALA A 353 -28.03 8.12 -17.52
C ALA A 353 -29.41 7.48 -17.23
N ASP A 354 -29.79 7.36 -15.95
CA ASP A 354 -31.12 6.88 -15.56
C ASP A 354 -32.23 7.87 -15.96
N SER A 355 -31.94 9.17 -15.92
CA SER A 355 -32.86 10.20 -16.42
C SER A 355 -33.07 10.12 -17.95
N ILE A 356 -31.99 9.90 -18.71
CA ILE A 356 -32.07 9.65 -20.17
C ILE A 356 -32.88 8.39 -20.44
N ARG A 357 -32.57 7.29 -19.74
CA ARG A 357 -33.24 6.00 -19.92
C ARG A 357 -34.74 6.16 -19.72
N ARG A 358 -35.17 6.91 -18.71
CA ARG A 358 -36.59 7.23 -18.47
C ARG A 358 -37.22 8.02 -19.61
N VAL A 359 -36.53 9.00 -20.17
CA VAL A 359 -37.08 9.78 -21.30
C VAL A 359 -37.17 8.98 -22.58
N VAL A 360 -36.16 8.16 -22.90
CA VAL A 360 -36.24 7.23 -24.02
C VAL A 360 -37.41 6.27 -23.82
N TRP A 361 -37.52 5.70 -22.62
CA TRP A 361 -38.60 4.77 -22.27
C TRP A 361 -39.99 5.42 -22.38
N ASN A 362 -40.17 6.62 -21.84
CA ASN A 362 -41.42 7.38 -21.97
C ASN A 362 -41.73 7.72 -23.43
N GLY A 363 -40.74 8.13 -24.23
CA GLY A 363 -40.91 8.38 -25.66
C GLY A 363 -41.32 7.12 -26.44
N GLN A 364 -40.73 5.98 -26.12
CA GLN A 364 -41.07 4.69 -26.72
C GLN A 364 -42.47 4.21 -26.34
N VAL A 365 -42.88 4.39 -25.08
CA VAL A 365 -44.24 4.08 -24.62
C VAL A 365 -45.27 4.99 -25.30
N MET A 366 -45.01 6.30 -25.40
CA MET A 366 -45.95 7.25 -26.04
C MET A 366 -46.15 7.00 -27.54
N THR A 367 -45.13 6.46 -28.22
CA THR A 367 -45.19 6.13 -29.65
C THR A 367 -45.70 4.71 -29.92
N ALA A 368 -45.87 3.89 -28.87
CA ALA A 368 -46.39 2.54 -28.98
C ALA A 368 -47.82 2.55 -29.56
N GLY A 369 -48.05 1.76 -30.61
CA GLY A 369 -49.35 1.68 -31.30
C GLY A 369 -49.66 2.76 -32.35
N GLN A 370 -48.85 3.81 -32.53
CA GLN A 370 -49.08 4.83 -33.57
C GLN A 370 -48.45 4.44 -34.93
N ARG A 371 -49.22 3.77 -35.80
CA ARG A 371 -48.73 3.12 -37.03
C ARG A 371 -48.37 4.01 -38.24
N GLY A 372 -48.27 5.35 -38.12
CA GLY A 372 -48.04 6.17 -39.33
C GLY A 372 -47.38 7.54 -39.18
N GLY A 373 -47.33 8.15 -37.98
CA GLY A 373 -46.84 9.52 -37.81
C GLY A 373 -45.43 9.67 -37.23
N SER A 374 -44.88 8.66 -36.53
CA SER A 374 -43.77 8.87 -35.59
C SER A 374 -42.50 8.04 -35.88
N SER A 375 -42.32 7.51 -37.10
CA SER A 375 -41.16 6.66 -37.44
C SER A 375 -39.81 7.39 -37.32
N LYS A 376 -39.78 8.69 -37.62
CA LYS A 376 -38.59 9.54 -37.47
C LYS A 376 -38.20 9.73 -36.00
N LEU A 377 -39.16 10.03 -35.13
CA LEU A 377 -38.95 10.14 -33.68
C LEU A 377 -38.53 8.81 -33.09
N LYS A 378 -39.13 7.69 -33.52
CA LYS A 378 -38.76 6.34 -33.08
C LYS A 378 -37.28 6.03 -33.37
N SER A 379 -36.81 6.36 -34.57
CA SER A 379 -35.39 6.19 -34.93
C SER A 379 -34.45 7.06 -34.08
N VAL A 380 -34.84 8.31 -33.79
CA VAL A 380 -34.08 9.19 -32.89
C VAL A 380 -34.03 8.60 -31.46
N LEU A 381 -35.16 8.11 -30.94
CA LEU A 381 -35.24 7.49 -29.61
C LEU A 381 -34.40 6.20 -29.51
N GLU A 382 -34.37 5.38 -30.55
CA GLU A 382 -33.50 4.19 -30.63
C GLU A 382 -32.02 4.59 -30.58
N GLN A 383 -31.62 5.62 -31.35
CA GLN A 383 -30.25 6.12 -31.33
C GLN A 383 -29.85 6.75 -29.99
N ILE A 384 -30.76 7.45 -29.31
CA ILE A 384 -30.54 7.95 -27.94
C ILE A 384 -30.35 6.77 -26.97
N GLY A 385 -31.18 5.73 -27.08
CA GLY A 385 -31.10 4.53 -26.24
C GLY A 385 -29.79 3.75 -26.42
N GLU A 386 -29.37 3.54 -27.67
CA GLU A 386 -28.10 2.90 -28.02
C GLU A 386 -26.89 3.70 -27.54
N THR A 387 -26.88 5.01 -27.84
CA THR A 387 -25.81 5.91 -27.41
C THR A 387 -25.74 6.01 -25.89
N GLY A 388 -26.88 6.07 -25.20
CA GLY A 388 -26.96 6.06 -23.74
C GLY A 388 -26.38 4.78 -23.12
N THR A 389 -26.66 3.63 -23.73
CA THR A 389 -26.14 2.34 -23.27
C THR A 389 -24.63 2.23 -23.48
N ARG A 390 -24.13 2.61 -24.66
CA ARG A 390 -22.68 2.66 -24.95
C ARG A 390 -21.97 3.65 -24.02
N THR A 391 -22.59 4.79 -23.75
CA THR A 391 -22.08 5.79 -22.80
C THR A 391 -21.90 5.19 -21.40
N ASN A 392 -22.91 4.49 -20.89
CA ASN A 392 -22.84 3.83 -19.58
C ASN A 392 -21.76 2.72 -19.53
N GLN A 393 -21.61 1.94 -20.61
CA GLN A 393 -20.56 0.92 -20.71
C GLN A 393 -19.15 1.52 -20.64
N VAL A 394 -18.87 2.57 -21.43
CA VAL A 394 -17.58 3.25 -21.41
C VAL A 394 -17.31 3.80 -20.01
N PHE A 395 -18.28 4.45 -19.36
CA PHE A 395 -18.10 4.97 -18.01
C PHE A 395 -17.86 3.90 -16.95
N THR A 396 -18.63 2.82 -16.97
CA THR A 396 -18.45 1.71 -16.02
C THR A 396 -17.04 1.12 -16.17
N GLN A 397 -16.55 0.98 -17.40
CA GLN A 397 -15.19 0.51 -17.64
C GLN A 397 -14.14 1.53 -17.16
N SER A 398 -14.31 2.82 -17.46
CA SER A 398 -13.38 3.86 -17.01
C SER A 398 -13.29 3.96 -15.48
N ILE A 399 -14.40 3.76 -14.77
CA ILE A 399 -14.39 3.68 -13.29
C ILE A 399 -13.56 2.49 -12.84
N ARG A 400 -13.77 1.32 -13.43
CA ARG A 400 -12.99 0.12 -13.09
C ARG A 400 -11.50 0.32 -13.35
N ASP A 401 -11.15 0.88 -14.51
CA ASP A 401 -9.76 1.15 -14.89
C ASP A 401 -9.09 2.14 -13.91
N LEU A 402 -9.81 3.19 -13.48
CA LEU A 402 -9.35 4.13 -12.46
C LEU A 402 -9.11 3.43 -11.11
N TYR A 403 -10.04 2.60 -10.67
CA TYR A 403 -9.88 1.83 -9.42
C TYR A 403 -8.72 0.84 -9.49
N ASP A 404 -8.57 0.12 -10.60
CA ASP A 404 -7.43 -0.78 -10.80
C ASP A 404 -6.10 -0.03 -10.72
N THR A 405 -6.03 1.21 -11.22
CA THR A 405 -4.85 2.09 -11.13
C THR A 405 -4.54 2.43 -9.67
N VAL A 406 -5.52 2.95 -8.92
CA VAL A 406 -5.37 3.30 -7.49
C VAL A 406 -4.96 2.09 -6.64
N LEU A 407 -5.62 0.95 -6.86
CA LEU A 407 -5.36 -0.27 -6.12
C LEU A 407 -3.98 -0.87 -6.45
N SER A 408 -3.59 -0.85 -7.73
CA SER A 408 -2.24 -1.26 -8.16
C SER A 408 -1.16 -0.39 -7.51
N ALA A 409 -1.38 0.93 -7.47
CA ALA A 409 -0.49 1.88 -6.82
C ALA A 409 -0.31 1.56 -5.33
N GLY A 410 -1.42 1.40 -4.61
CA GLY A 410 -1.40 1.09 -3.18
C GLY A 410 -0.75 -0.26 -2.87
N LEU A 411 -0.97 -1.28 -3.69
CA LEU A 411 -0.32 -2.60 -3.54
C LEU A 411 1.20 -2.49 -3.66
N ARG A 412 1.70 -1.79 -4.69
CA ARG A 412 3.14 -1.62 -4.92
C ARG A 412 3.81 -0.77 -3.87
N ASP A 413 3.17 0.31 -3.45
CA ASP A 413 3.68 1.18 -2.39
C ASP A 413 3.80 0.39 -1.07
N SER A 414 2.80 -0.43 -0.76
CA SER A 414 2.79 -1.31 0.42
C SER A 414 3.91 -2.37 0.38
N GLN A 415 4.15 -2.98 -0.79
CA GLN A 415 5.28 -3.91 -0.99
C GLN A 415 6.63 -3.19 -0.81
N SER A 416 6.79 -2.03 -1.44
CA SER A 416 8.03 -1.24 -1.38
C SER A 416 8.35 -0.78 0.04
N LEU A 417 7.32 -0.34 0.78
CA LEU A 417 7.42 0.05 2.18
C LEU A 417 7.84 -1.13 3.07
N THR A 418 7.21 -2.29 2.93
CA THR A 418 7.57 -3.47 3.74
C THR A 418 8.94 -4.01 3.41
N GLN A 419 9.37 -3.93 2.14
CA GLN A 419 10.72 -4.29 1.72
C GLN A 419 11.77 -3.37 2.38
N LEU A 420 11.55 -2.05 2.37
CA LEU A 420 12.39 -1.09 3.07
C LEU A 420 12.50 -1.43 4.56
N LEU A 421 11.38 -1.75 5.22
CA LEU A 421 11.37 -2.08 6.64
C LEU A 421 12.22 -3.32 6.96
N VAL A 422 12.08 -4.42 6.20
CA VAL A 422 12.92 -5.61 6.45
C VAL A 422 14.40 -5.37 6.11
N ASP A 423 14.70 -4.56 5.09
CA ASP A 423 16.07 -4.21 4.73
C ASP A 423 16.76 -3.35 5.82
N LEU A 424 16.00 -2.46 6.48
CA LEU A 424 16.45 -1.71 7.65
C LEU A 424 16.67 -2.61 8.86
N LEU A 425 15.74 -3.56 9.08
CA LEU A 425 15.82 -4.51 10.18
C LEU A 425 17.06 -5.40 10.07
N ASP A 426 17.28 -6.04 8.91
CA ASP A 426 18.38 -6.99 8.75
C ASP A 426 19.75 -6.31 8.87
N ARG A 427 19.90 -5.08 8.35
CA ARG A 427 21.10 -4.26 8.55
C ARG A 427 21.32 -3.92 10.02
N ASN A 428 20.24 -3.57 10.72
CA ASN A 428 20.36 -3.31 12.14
C ASN A 428 20.76 -4.59 12.90
N LEU A 429 20.15 -5.74 12.65
CA LEU A 429 20.47 -6.97 13.38
C LEU A 429 21.86 -7.55 13.03
N TYR A 430 22.33 -7.34 11.79
CA TYR A 430 23.69 -7.70 11.34
C TYR A 430 24.77 -7.13 12.27
N GLU A 431 24.69 -5.84 12.59
CA GLU A 431 25.70 -5.21 13.46
C GLU A 431 25.72 -5.84 14.85
N ARG A 432 24.58 -6.30 15.39
CA ARG A 432 24.53 -6.94 16.72
C ARG A 432 25.21 -8.32 16.72
N ALA A 433 25.08 -9.05 15.62
CA ALA A 433 25.85 -10.28 15.42
C ALA A 433 27.35 -10.00 15.32
N ASN A 434 27.77 -8.87 14.77
CA ASN A 434 29.18 -8.51 14.65
C ASN A 434 29.77 -8.04 15.99
N ASP A 435 29.02 -7.20 16.70
CA ASP A 435 29.41 -6.59 17.97
C ASP A 435 29.71 -7.65 19.03
N CYS A 436 28.84 -8.66 19.19
CA CYS A 436 29.07 -9.70 20.20
C CYS A 436 30.34 -10.50 19.88
N ARG A 437 30.56 -10.83 18.60
CA ARG A 437 31.72 -11.58 18.13
C ARG A 437 33.01 -10.79 18.30
N TRP A 438 32.99 -9.50 18.01
CA TRP A 438 34.17 -8.64 18.15
C TRP A 438 34.53 -8.42 19.62
N TRP A 439 33.56 -8.09 20.47
CA TRP A 439 33.82 -7.80 21.88
C TRP A 439 34.22 -9.05 22.66
N ALA A 440 33.83 -10.25 22.23
CA ALA A 440 34.35 -11.51 22.77
C ALA A 440 35.89 -11.66 22.60
N LEU A 441 36.51 -10.89 21.68
CA LEU A 441 37.95 -10.90 21.47
C LEU A 441 38.72 -9.91 22.37
N SER A 442 38.04 -9.20 23.27
CA SER A 442 38.67 -8.25 24.19
C SER A 442 39.71 -8.95 25.09
N PRO A 443 40.96 -8.46 25.12
CA PRO A 443 42.01 -9.04 25.96
C PRO A 443 41.64 -9.10 27.45
N VAL A 444 41.04 -8.02 27.97
CA VAL A 444 40.63 -7.92 29.38
C VAL A 444 39.56 -8.96 29.72
N LEU A 445 38.58 -9.17 28.83
CA LEU A 445 37.50 -10.14 29.05
C LEU A 445 38.02 -11.59 28.96
N ARG A 446 38.93 -11.87 28.02
CA ARG A 446 39.59 -13.16 27.89
C ARG A 446 40.46 -13.48 29.10
N GLN A 447 41.21 -12.50 29.60
CA GLN A 447 42.06 -12.66 30.80
C GLN A 447 41.18 -12.96 32.02
N LEU A 448 40.16 -12.15 32.27
CA LEU A 448 39.21 -12.36 33.38
C LEU A 448 38.65 -13.79 33.39
N LEU A 449 38.11 -14.26 32.26
CA LEU A 449 37.50 -15.59 32.20
C LEU A 449 38.53 -16.73 32.23
N SER A 450 39.71 -16.54 31.66
CA SER A 450 40.78 -17.55 31.67
C SER A 450 41.33 -17.75 33.09
N GLU A 451 41.55 -16.67 33.83
CA GLU A 451 41.99 -16.72 35.23
C GLU A 451 40.90 -17.26 36.15
N THR A 452 39.64 -16.82 35.95
CA THR A 452 38.49 -17.35 36.70
C THR A 452 38.35 -18.85 36.50
N HIS A 453 38.53 -19.33 35.25
CA HIS A 453 38.50 -20.75 34.95
C HIS A 453 39.67 -21.53 35.59
N ALA A 454 40.87 -20.95 35.64
CA ALA A 454 42.05 -21.60 36.20
C ALA A 454 42.01 -21.69 37.73
N HIS A 455 41.54 -20.62 38.40
CA HIS A 455 41.58 -20.49 39.86
C HIS A 455 40.23 -20.75 40.55
N GLY A 456 39.13 -20.83 39.79
CA GLY A 456 37.77 -21.04 40.30
C GLY A 456 37.12 -19.79 40.91
N GLN A 457 37.81 -18.65 40.92
CA GLN A 457 37.32 -17.37 41.42
C GLN A 457 37.82 -16.24 40.51
N ALA A 458 36.97 -15.22 40.32
CA ALA A 458 37.31 -14.03 39.56
C ALA A 458 38.16 -13.08 40.40
N ASP A 459 39.24 -12.56 39.81
CA ASP A 459 40.01 -11.47 40.40
C ASP A 459 39.19 -10.17 40.40
N ALA A 460 39.11 -9.51 41.55
CA ALA A 460 38.25 -8.34 41.74
C ALA A 460 38.71 -7.12 40.93
N ALA A 461 40.03 -6.94 40.74
CA ALA A 461 40.56 -5.83 39.99
C ALA A 461 40.29 -6.00 38.49
N LEU A 462 40.53 -7.19 37.95
CA LEU A 462 40.20 -7.56 36.56
C LEU A 462 38.70 -7.49 36.30
N GLN A 463 37.87 -7.93 37.25
CA GLN A 463 36.42 -7.81 37.13
C GLN A 463 35.97 -6.34 37.06
N GLN A 464 36.57 -5.46 37.87
CA GLN A 464 36.29 -4.02 37.83
C GLN A 464 36.79 -3.35 36.55
N GLU A 465 37.91 -3.79 36.00
CA GLU A 465 38.41 -3.34 34.70
C GLU A 465 37.48 -3.77 33.56
N ALA A 466 37.07 -5.05 33.55
CA ALA A 466 36.11 -5.57 32.59
C ALA A 466 34.77 -4.81 32.65
N THR A 467 34.24 -4.52 33.85
CA THR A 467 33.03 -3.69 34.00
C THR A 467 33.19 -2.32 33.35
N ARG A 468 34.32 -1.63 33.57
CA ARG A 468 34.59 -0.32 32.95
C ARG A 468 34.65 -0.39 31.43
N VAL A 469 35.21 -1.47 30.87
CA VAL A 469 35.20 -1.70 29.41
C VAL A 469 33.76 -1.85 28.90
N LEU A 470 32.93 -2.65 29.57
CA LEU A 470 31.52 -2.82 29.18
C LEU A 470 30.71 -1.51 29.30
N GLU A 471 30.92 -0.74 30.38
CA GLU A 471 30.30 0.58 30.57
C GLU A 471 30.70 1.55 29.45
N HIS A 472 31.98 1.58 29.08
CA HIS A 472 32.47 2.44 28.01
C HIS A 472 31.85 2.05 26.66
N ILE A 473 31.84 0.76 26.30
CA ILE A 473 31.19 0.29 25.08
C ILE A 473 29.71 0.70 25.08
N ASN A 474 28.98 0.43 26.16
CA ASN A 474 27.55 0.74 26.22
C ASN A 474 27.27 2.25 26.12
N SER A 475 28.20 3.11 26.56
CA SER A 475 28.07 4.57 26.41
C SER A 475 28.20 5.05 24.96
N LEU A 476 28.94 4.32 24.12
CA LEU A 476 29.09 4.60 22.69
C LEU A 476 27.95 4.00 21.88
N TYR A 477 27.49 2.80 22.25
CA TYR A 477 26.43 2.06 21.57
C TYR A 477 25.15 2.08 22.42
N THR A 478 24.40 3.18 22.31
CA THR A 478 23.16 3.43 23.08
C THR A 478 22.00 2.52 22.69
N VAL A 479 22.14 1.77 21.61
CA VAL A 479 21.20 0.74 21.13
C VAL A 479 21.15 -0.49 22.06
N TYR A 480 22.08 -0.62 23.00
CA TYR A 480 22.10 -1.71 23.98
C TYR A 480 21.57 -1.27 25.34
N THR A 481 20.68 -2.08 25.92
CA THR A 481 20.28 -1.92 27.31
C THR A 481 21.39 -2.36 28.26
N ARG A 482 22.13 -3.43 27.90
CA ARG A 482 23.17 -4.00 28.77
C ARG A 482 24.11 -4.92 28.01
N LEU A 483 25.38 -4.92 28.41
CA LEU A 483 26.37 -5.93 28.05
C LEU A 483 26.72 -6.75 29.30
N MET A 484 26.92 -8.05 29.16
CA MET A 484 27.20 -8.96 30.28
C MET A 484 28.28 -9.96 29.89
N VAL A 485 29.16 -10.29 30.84
CA VAL A 485 30.15 -11.36 30.69
C VAL A 485 29.91 -12.43 31.74
N TYR A 486 29.90 -13.68 31.32
CA TYR A 486 29.60 -14.82 32.18
C TYR A 486 30.59 -15.96 31.98
N ASP A 487 30.80 -16.73 33.04
CA ASP A 487 31.70 -17.88 33.04
C ASP A 487 31.11 -19.13 32.36
N ARG A 488 31.90 -20.19 32.27
CA ARG A 488 31.48 -21.50 31.73
C ARG A 488 30.31 -22.16 32.47
N HIS A 489 29.97 -21.70 33.67
CA HIS A 489 28.86 -22.18 34.48
C HIS A 489 27.62 -21.28 34.32
N GLY A 490 27.70 -20.24 33.47
CA GLY A 490 26.63 -19.29 33.22
C GLY A 490 26.51 -18.20 34.29
N ARG A 491 27.45 -18.12 35.25
CA ARG A 491 27.45 -17.08 36.28
C ARG A 491 27.91 -15.77 35.68
N ILE A 492 27.09 -14.73 35.81
CA ILE A 492 27.42 -13.39 35.33
C ILE A 492 28.46 -12.77 36.28
N LEU A 493 29.60 -12.36 35.74
CA LEU A 493 30.71 -11.78 36.51
C LEU A 493 30.66 -10.26 36.47
N CYS A 494 30.41 -9.66 35.31
CA CYS A 494 30.30 -8.21 35.17
C CYS A 494 29.25 -7.82 34.13
N ALA A 495 28.73 -6.60 34.26
CA ALA A 495 27.73 -6.04 33.35
C ALA A 495 27.89 -4.52 33.25
N SER A 496 27.59 -3.95 32.07
CA SER A 496 27.62 -2.48 31.86
C SER A 496 26.59 -1.72 32.70
N GLN A 497 25.42 -2.34 32.93
CA GLN A 497 24.37 -1.82 33.81
C GLN A 497 23.90 -2.94 34.74
N PRO A 498 24.48 -3.07 35.94
CA PRO A 498 24.21 -4.20 36.82
C PRO A 498 22.79 -4.19 37.42
N GLN A 499 22.11 -3.04 37.44
CA GLN A 499 20.77 -2.89 38.02
C GLN A 499 19.68 -3.23 36.99
N LEU A 500 18.69 -4.02 37.41
CA LEU A 500 17.46 -4.29 36.65
C LEU A 500 16.37 -3.27 36.98
N THR A 501 15.33 -3.19 36.15
CA THR A 501 14.19 -2.27 36.34
C THR A 501 13.42 -2.54 37.64
N ASP A 502 13.42 -3.78 38.14
CA ASP A 502 12.81 -4.18 39.40
C ASP A 502 13.71 -3.97 40.64
N GLY A 503 14.90 -3.40 40.47
CA GLY A 503 15.84 -3.11 41.54
C GLY A 503 16.72 -4.30 41.97
N ARG A 504 16.61 -5.46 41.32
CA ARG A 504 17.55 -6.58 41.53
C ARG A 504 18.84 -6.37 40.72
N SER A 505 19.90 -7.08 41.09
CA SER A 505 21.13 -7.10 40.30
C SER A 505 21.09 -8.24 39.28
N VAL A 506 21.46 -7.94 38.04
CA VAL A 506 21.67 -8.97 37.00
C VAL A 506 22.83 -9.91 37.36
N LEU A 507 23.76 -9.47 38.21
CA LEU A 507 24.89 -10.28 38.68
C LEU A 507 24.46 -11.44 39.58
N GLU A 508 23.23 -11.40 40.11
CA GLU A 508 22.63 -12.49 40.89
C GLU A 508 21.91 -13.52 40.00
N GLN A 509 21.87 -13.29 38.69
CA GLN A 509 21.25 -14.17 37.70
C GLN A 509 22.30 -15.05 37.00
N THR A 510 21.81 -16.08 36.31
CA THR A 510 22.62 -16.99 35.50
C THR A 510 22.03 -17.12 34.10
N ILE A 511 22.89 -17.28 33.11
CA ILE A 511 22.47 -17.65 31.75
C ILE A 511 21.80 -19.02 31.78
N ASP A 512 20.69 -19.16 31.06
CA ASP A 512 19.98 -20.44 31.00
C ASP A 512 20.84 -21.54 30.37
N THR A 513 20.60 -22.77 30.80
CA THR A 513 21.43 -23.93 30.42
C THR A 513 21.45 -24.18 28.92
N VAL A 514 20.35 -23.92 28.20
CA VAL A 514 20.25 -24.19 26.75
C VAL A 514 21.10 -23.20 25.97
N THR A 515 20.96 -21.91 26.26
CA THR A 515 21.78 -20.85 25.68
C THR A 515 23.26 -21.06 26.00
N LEU A 516 23.59 -21.35 27.26
CA LEU A 516 24.96 -21.60 27.69
C LEU A 516 25.59 -22.77 26.92
N GLN A 517 24.88 -23.88 26.77
CA GLN A 517 25.36 -25.04 26.01
C GLN A 517 25.63 -24.68 24.55
N LYS A 518 24.72 -23.95 23.89
CA LYS A 518 24.91 -23.51 22.50
C LYS A 518 26.12 -22.61 22.35
N VAL A 519 26.32 -21.65 23.26
CA VAL A 519 27.46 -20.74 23.23
C VAL A 519 28.78 -21.49 23.42
N LEU A 520 28.86 -22.42 24.36
CA LEU A 520 30.07 -23.21 24.59
C LEU A 520 30.39 -24.20 23.45
N GLN A 521 29.41 -24.50 22.58
CA GLN A 521 29.54 -25.36 21.41
C GLN A 521 29.90 -24.62 20.11
N LEU A 522 29.92 -23.27 20.12
CA LEU A 522 30.33 -22.49 18.95
C LEU A 522 31.72 -22.93 18.49
N SER A 523 31.94 -23.06 17.18
CA SER A 523 33.16 -23.64 16.60
C SER A 523 34.36 -22.70 16.63
N ASP A 524 34.11 -21.40 16.41
CA ASP A 524 35.14 -20.40 16.16
C ASP A 524 34.69 -19.00 16.64
N ASP A 525 35.52 -17.99 16.35
CA ASP A 525 35.32 -16.58 16.69
C ASP A 525 34.37 -15.84 15.72
N GLN A 526 33.94 -16.51 14.64
CA GLN A 526 32.98 -16.00 13.67
C GLN A 526 31.55 -16.48 13.96
N SER A 527 31.41 -17.50 14.81
CA SER A 527 30.15 -18.08 15.22
C SER A 527 29.52 -17.31 16.39
N TYR A 528 28.19 -17.23 16.41
CA TYR A 528 27.43 -16.59 17.47
C TYR A 528 26.11 -17.32 17.73
N HIS A 529 25.45 -16.97 18.83
CA HIS A 529 24.12 -17.47 19.16
C HIS A 529 23.20 -16.31 19.53
N ALA A 530 22.07 -16.16 18.83
CA ALA A 530 21.02 -15.20 19.19
C ALA A 530 19.88 -15.91 19.92
N SER A 531 19.38 -15.29 20.99
CA SER A 531 18.18 -15.76 21.69
C SER A 531 16.96 -15.65 20.79
N VAL A 532 16.00 -16.55 21.00
CA VAL A 532 14.70 -16.50 20.31
C VAL A 532 13.79 -15.56 21.08
N TRP A 533 13.13 -14.63 20.38
CA TRP A 533 12.07 -13.83 20.97
C TRP A 533 10.86 -14.71 21.24
N THR A 534 10.56 -14.99 22.51
CA THR A 534 9.43 -15.86 22.89
C THR A 534 8.19 -15.05 23.26
N SER A 535 7.02 -15.68 23.13
CA SER A 535 5.73 -15.09 23.56
C SER A 535 5.73 -14.74 25.04
N ASP A 536 6.42 -15.54 25.87
CA ASP A 536 6.45 -15.38 27.33
C ASP A 536 7.20 -14.12 27.77
N GLN A 537 8.12 -13.65 26.93
CA GLN A 537 8.88 -12.41 27.15
C GLN A 537 8.17 -11.21 26.55
N ALA A 538 7.26 -11.41 25.59
CA ALA A 538 6.77 -10.37 24.72
C ALA A 538 5.88 -9.35 25.46
N GLY A 539 6.08 -8.06 25.18
CA GLY A 539 5.40 -6.96 25.89
C GLY A 539 5.99 -6.60 27.27
N THR A 540 7.12 -7.21 27.64
CA THR A 540 7.89 -6.86 28.86
C THR A 540 9.24 -6.23 28.50
N ASP A 541 9.94 -5.64 29.48
CA ASP A 541 11.32 -5.17 29.31
C ASP A 541 12.30 -6.30 28.89
N ALA A 542 11.91 -7.57 29.04
CA ALA A 542 12.70 -8.72 28.63
C ALA A 542 12.44 -9.15 27.16
N ALA A 543 11.46 -8.54 26.47
CA ALA A 543 11.13 -8.80 25.06
C ALA A 543 12.22 -8.23 24.14
N THR A 544 13.27 -9.00 23.89
CA THR A 544 14.36 -8.52 23.04
C THR A 544 15.22 -9.65 22.46
N TYR A 545 16.10 -9.27 21.54
CA TYR A 545 17.20 -10.10 21.06
C TYR A 545 18.41 -9.98 21.98
N VAL A 546 18.95 -11.11 22.42
CA VAL A 546 20.23 -11.21 23.12
C VAL A 546 21.21 -11.96 22.23
N TYR A 547 22.30 -11.31 21.84
CA TYR A 547 23.34 -11.92 21.03
C TYR A 547 24.50 -12.37 21.91
N HIS A 548 24.96 -13.59 21.68
CA HIS A 548 26.00 -14.22 22.47
C HIS A 548 27.16 -14.66 21.58
N ALA A 549 28.37 -14.51 22.11
CA ALA A 549 29.58 -15.07 21.53
C ALA A 549 30.43 -15.75 22.61
N ALA A 550 31.16 -16.79 22.22
CA ALA A 550 32.04 -17.52 23.12
C ALA A 550 33.32 -16.71 23.36
N ILE A 551 33.70 -16.54 24.63
CA ILE A 551 35.03 -16.03 24.97
C ILE A 551 35.95 -17.23 25.13
N ARG A 552 37.07 -17.22 24.41
CA ARG A 552 37.99 -18.35 24.29
C ARG A 552 39.37 -18.05 24.87
N LYS A 553 40.05 -19.11 25.31
CA LYS A 553 41.51 -19.12 25.54
C LYS A 553 42.26 -19.11 24.20
N GLU A 554 43.57 -18.86 24.25
CA GLU A 554 44.46 -18.92 23.08
C GLU A 554 44.43 -20.27 22.34
N ASN A 555 44.14 -21.36 23.04
CA ASN A 555 44.01 -22.69 22.44
C ASN A 555 42.63 -22.95 21.78
N GLY A 556 41.75 -21.95 21.72
CA GLY A 556 40.41 -22.03 21.11
C GLY A 556 39.31 -22.59 22.03
N SER A 557 39.64 -23.04 23.25
CA SER A 557 38.61 -23.55 24.17
C SER A 557 37.75 -22.43 24.76
N ALA A 558 36.42 -22.58 24.72
CA ALA A 558 35.48 -21.63 25.33
C ALA A 558 35.54 -21.69 26.86
N VAL A 559 35.69 -20.52 27.50
CA VAL A 559 35.76 -20.36 28.96
C VAL A 559 34.56 -19.64 29.58
N GLY A 560 33.64 -19.20 28.72
CA GLY A 560 32.45 -18.45 29.07
C GLY A 560 31.93 -17.73 27.83
N GLY A 561 31.22 -16.63 28.02
CA GLY A 561 30.71 -15.84 26.92
C GLY A 561 30.41 -14.40 27.27
N ILE A 562 30.14 -13.63 26.24
CA ILE A 562 29.54 -12.30 26.32
C ILE A 562 28.08 -12.40 25.85
N ALA A 563 27.20 -11.65 26.49
CA ALA A 563 25.82 -11.44 26.07
C ALA A 563 25.59 -9.94 25.88
N ILE A 564 25.06 -9.55 24.73
CA ILE A 564 24.68 -8.17 24.45
C ILE A 564 23.16 -8.11 24.33
N VAL A 565 22.54 -7.31 25.18
CA VAL A 565 21.08 -7.20 25.30
C VAL A 565 20.65 -5.98 24.49
N PHE A 566 20.05 -6.23 23.33
CA PHE A 566 19.58 -5.19 22.43
C PHE A 566 18.38 -4.45 23.07
N ASN A 567 18.24 -3.15 22.81
CA ASN A 567 17.06 -2.39 23.21
C ASN A 567 16.01 -2.42 22.09
N ALA A 568 15.45 -3.59 21.80
CA ALA A 568 14.75 -3.83 20.55
C ALA A 568 13.48 -2.98 20.38
N ILE A 569 12.62 -2.86 21.39
CA ILE A 569 11.31 -2.21 21.22
C ILE A 569 11.45 -0.74 20.74
N PRO A 570 12.23 0.13 21.40
CA PRO A 570 12.41 1.51 20.93
C PRO A 570 13.05 1.61 19.54
N GLU A 571 14.05 0.77 19.26
CA GLU A 571 14.76 0.78 17.98
C GLU A 571 13.86 0.34 16.82
N LEU A 572 13.13 -0.76 16.98
CA LEU A 572 12.16 -1.24 16.01
C LEU A 572 11.02 -0.22 15.81
N GLN A 573 10.56 0.42 16.88
CA GLN A 573 9.54 1.48 16.80
C GLN A 573 10.04 2.71 16.03
N ALA A 574 11.30 3.11 16.23
CA ALA A 574 11.91 4.21 15.50
C ALA A 574 12.07 3.89 14.00
N MET A 575 12.39 2.64 13.65
CA MET A 575 12.42 2.18 12.25
C MET A 575 11.03 2.28 11.60
N LEU A 576 10.00 1.71 12.25
CA LEU A 576 8.63 1.74 11.73
C LEU A 576 8.12 3.18 11.59
N SER A 577 8.33 4.02 12.60
CA SER A 577 7.83 5.40 12.60
C SER A 577 8.55 6.27 11.56
N GLY A 578 9.86 6.06 11.38
CA GLY A 578 10.66 6.78 10.38
C GLY A 578 10.25 6.45 8.94
N ALA A 579 9.92 5.19 8.65
CA ALA A 579 9.49 4.78 7.31
C ALA A 579 8.05 5.24 6.95
N LEU A 580 7.23 5.58 7.96
CA LEU A 580 5.85 6.04 7.77
C LEU A 580 5.71 7.57 7.69
N VAL A 581 6.80 8.33 7.69
CA VAL A 581 6.76 9.79 7.54
C VAL A 581 6.03 10.16 6.24
N GLY A 582 4.98 10.98 6.35
CA GLY A 582 4.11 11.34 5.21
C GLY A 582 2.99 10.35 4.89
N LYS A 583 2.95 9.17 5.53
CA LYS A 583 1.94 8.11 5.31
C LYS A 583 0.98 7.96 6.50
N SER A 584 0.20 9.00 6.80
CA SER A 584 -0.64 9.08 8.02
C SER A 584 -1.73 8.01 8.15
N LYS A 585 -2.20 7.48 7.02
CA LYS A 585 -3.23 6.42 6.93
C LYS A 585 -2.67 5.01 7.06
N SER A 586 -1.36 4.87 6.98
CA SER A 586 -0.69 3.58 7.01
C SER A 586 -0.29 3.23 8.44
N ARG A 587 -0.34 1.94 8.74
CA ARG A 587 0.23 1.33 9.94
C ARG A 587 1.20 0.26 9.50
N ALA A 588 2.25 0.08 10.28
CA ALA A 588 3.24 -0.95 10.05
C ALA A 588 3.62 -1.66 11.36
N MET A 589 4.03 -2.92 11.23
CA MET A 589 4.45 -3.78 12.33
C MET A 589 5.53 -4.77 11.86
N TYR A 590 6.38 -5.18 12.80
CA TYR A 590 7.23 -6.36 12.62
C TYR A 590 6.59 -7.55 13.33
N VAL A 591 6.50 -8.69 12.65
CA VAL A 591 5.93 -9.91 13.19
C VAL A 591 6.79 -11.13 12.87
N ASN A 592 6.70 -12.18 13.67
CA ASN A 592 7.23 -13.49 13.27
C ASN A 592 6.20 -14.24 12.38
N ARG A 593 6.58 -15.42 11.89
CA ARG A 593 5.70 -16.27 11.04
C ARG A 593 4.41 -16.72 11.71
N GLN A 594 4.32 -16.68 13.05
CA GLN A 594 3.12 -17.02 13.80
C GLN A 594 2.22 -15.80 14.06
N GLY A 595 2.60 -14.61 13.57
CA GLY A 595 1.86 -13.37 13.80
C GLY A 595 2.14 -12.74 15.17
N LEU A 596 3.15 -13.20 15.92
CA LEU A 596 3.57 -12.54 17.16
C LEU A 596 4.17 -11.17 16.80
N VAL A 597 3.61 -10.11 17.37
CA VAL A 597 4.06 -8.74 17.14
C VAL A 597 5.32 -8.45 17.92
N LEU A 598 6.39 -8.08 17.22
CA LEU A 598 7.67 -7.65 17.80
C LEU A 598 7.66 -6.13 18.07
N ALA A 599 7.14 -5.37 17.11
CA ALA A 599 6.93 -3.92 17.22
C ALA A 599 5.77 -3.47 16.32
N SER A 600 5.10 -2.37 16.68
CA SER A 600 3.92 -1.91 15.96
C SER A 600 3.68 -0.42 16.16
N THR A 601 3.29 0.24 15.06
CA THR A 601 2.78 1.62 15.07
C THR A 601 1.28 1.68 15.36
N ASP A 602 0.60 0.54 15.41
CA ASP A 602 -0.81 0.43 15.76
C ASP A 602 -0.96 0.12 17.26
N PRO A 603 -1.52 1.04 18.08
CA PRO A 603 -1.75 0.81 19.51
C PRO A 603 -2.67 -0.37 19.81
N THR A 604 -3.51 -0.80 18.85
CA THR A 604 -4.41 -1.95 19.03
C THR A 604 -3.69 -3.29 18.91
N SER A 605 -2.49 -3.29 18.33
CA SER A 605 -1.63 -4.47 18.17
C SER A 605 -0.26 -4.21 18.81
N PRO A 606 -0.16 -4.08 20.15
CA PRO A 606 1.09 -3.77 20.83
C PRO A 606 2.10 -4.93 20.75
N PRO A 607 3.41 -4.68 20.98
CA PRO A 607 4.41 -5.73 21.12
C PRO A 607 3.96 -6.85 22.07
N GLY A 608 4.13 -8.10 21.64
CA GLY A 608 3.71 -9.31 22.35
C GLY A 608 2.25 -9.73 22.17
N SER A 609 1.42 -8.91 21.52
CA SER A 609 0.14 -9.40 21.00
C SER A 609 0.36 -10.33 19.79
N THR A 610 -0.66 -11.10 19.44
CA THR A 610 -0.67 -11.89 18.19
C THR A 610 -1.71 -11.29 17.26
N VAL A 611 -1.27 -10.91 16.05
CA VAL A 611 -2.18 -10.39 15.03
C VAL A 611 -2.73 -11.54 14.18
N GLN A 612 -4.04 -11.52 13.94
CA GLN A 612 -4.70 -12.41 12.98
C GLN A 612 -4.87 -11.63 11.68
N LEU A 613 -3.99 -11.88 10.71
CA LEU A 613 -4.09 -11.22 9.41
C LEU A 613 -5.26 -11.80 8.61
N PRO A 614 -6.13 -10.97 8.01
CA PRO A 614 -7.18 -11.41 7.08
C PRO A 614 -6.66 -12.23 5.90
N ALA A 615 -5.43 -11.94 5.46
CA ALA A 615 -4.71 -12.65 4.42
C ALA A 615 -3.56 -13.48 5.04
N PRO A 616 -3.84 -14.62 5.70
CA PRO A 616 -2.83 -15.39 6.44
C PRO A 616 -1.72 -15.96 5.56
N GLN A 617 -1.96 -16.12 4.25
CA GLN A 617 -0.94 -16.54 3.29
C GLN A 617 0.26 -15.58 3.25
N LEU A 618 0.09 -14.31 3.61
CA LEU A 618 1.18 -13.33 3.68
C LEU A 618 2.23 -13.68 4.75
N LEU A 619 1.85 -14.41 5.81
CA LEU A 619 2.80 -14.92 6.82
C LEU A 619 3.64 -16.11 6.32
N GLN A 620 3.22 -16.72 5.21
CA GLN A 620 3.84 -17.92 4.63
C GLN A 620 4.78 -17.61 3.46
N LEU A 621 5.00 -16.34 3.14
CA LEU A 621 5.93 -15.91 2.10
C LEU A 621 7.33 -16.51 2.32
N ALA A 622 8.02 -16.82 1.22
CA ALA A 622 9.40 -17.26 1.26
C ALA A 622 10.32 -16.11 1.70
N SER A 623 11.49 -16.45 2.27
CA SER A 623 12.50 -15.44 2.63
C SER A 623 12.84 -14.58 1.41
N GLY A 624 12.94 -13.27 1.63
CA GLY A 624 13.20 -12.25 0.60
C GLY A 624 12.11 -12.04 -0.43
N HIS A 625 10.90 -12.54 -0.20
CA HIS A 625 9.75 -12.27 -1.04
C HIS A 625 8.82 -11.26 -0.37
N SER A 626 8.15 -10.49 -1.23
CA SER A 626 7.14 -9.50 -0.87
C SER A 626 5.85 -9.81 -1.62
N ASP A 627 4.72 -9.57 -0.96
CA ASP A 627 3.41 -9.63 -1.60
C ASP A 627 2.44 -8.65 -0.93
N ALA A 628 1.35 -8.33 -1.60
CA ALA A 628 0.30 -7.51 -1.03
C ALA A 628 -1.08 -7.97 -1.49
N ALA A 629 -2.07 -7.79 -0.62
CA ALA A 629 -3.44 -8.20 -0.86
C ALA A 629 -4.43 -7.12 -0.45
N ILE A 630 -5.49 -6.98 -1.22
CA ILE A 630 -6.66 -6.19 -0.84
C ILE A 630 -7.60 -7.10 -0.06
N THR A 631 -8.05 -6.65 1.11
CA THR A 631 -8.93 -7.43 1.98
C THR A 631 -9.81 -6.52 2.83
N THR A 632 -10.74 -7.11 3.57
CA THR A 632 -11.48 -6.43 4.63
C THR A 632 -10.85 -6.72 6.00
N TYR A 633 -10.72 -5.68 6.83
CA TYR A 633 -10.26 -5.78 8.21
C TYR A 633 -11.04 -4.78 9.08
N GLN A 634 -11.64 -5.23 10.18
CA GLN A 634 -12.40 -4.38 11.11
C GLN A 634 -13.45 -3.48 10.41
N GLU A 635 -14.23 -4.06 9.50
CA GLU A 635 -15.22 -3.34 8.68
C GLU A 635 -14.63 -2.20 7.82
N GLN A 636 -13.34 -2.27 7.47
CA GLN A 636 -12.69 -1.40 6.48
C GLN A 636 -12.18 -2.22 5.29
N TYR A 637 -12.23 -1.64 4.09
CA TYR A 637 -11.37 -2.05 2.99
C TYR A 637 -9.94 -1.62 3.28
N CYS A 638 -8.99 -2.54 3.16
CA CYS A 638 -7.58 -2.29 3.41
C CYS A 638 -6.67 -2.99 2.40
N ILE A 639 -5.48 -2.42 2.19
CA ILE A 639 -4.36 -3.08 1.54
C ILE A 639 -3.41 -3.55 2.63
N LEU A 640 -3.12 -4.85 2.63
CA LEU A 640 -2.10 -5.48 3.44
C LEU A 640 -0.87 -5.74 2.58
N GLY A 641 0.27 -5.19 2.95
CA GLY A 641 1.56 -5.58 2.39
C GLY A 641 2.35 -6.43 3.37
N ALA A 642 3.15 -7.35 2.86
CA ALA A 642 4.08 -8.14 3.64
C ALA A 642 5.38 -8.36 2.89
N SER A 643 6.51 -8.27 3.60
CA SER A 643 7.83 -8.67 3.12
C SER A 643 8.55 -9.49 4.18
N VAL A 644 9.27 -10.52 3.76
CA VAL A 644 10.08 -11.37 4.66
C VAL A 644 11.55 -10.99 4.57
N SER A 645 12.23 -10.89 5.72
CA SER A 645 13.68 -10.67 5.78
C SER A 645 14.45 -11.60 4.86
N ARG A 646 15.45 -11.05 4.16
CA ARG A 646 16.34 -11.79 3.23
C ARG A 646 17.77 -11.92 3.73
N GLY A 647 18.09 -11.26 4.84
CA GLY A 647 19.45 -11.11 5.33
C GLY A 647 20.17 -9.92 4.70
N TYR A 648 21.38 -9.69 5.18
CA TYR A 648 22.24 -8.60 4.72
C TYR A 648 23.70 -9.06 4.79
N ARG A 649 24.42 -8.95 3.66
CA ARG A 649 25.77 -9.49 3.48
C ARG A 649 25.81 -10.98 3.87
N GLU A 650 26.63 -11.39 4.81
CA GLU A 650 26.68 -12.76 5.35
C GLU A 650 25.56 -13.10 6.34
N PHE A 651 24.91 -12.10 6.95
CA PHE A 651 23.92 -12.30 8.00
C PHE A 651 22.62 -12.85 7.46
N LYS A 652 22.16 -13.98 8.02
CA LYS A 652 21.01 -14.81 7.55
C LYS A 652 21.15 -15.39 6.14
N THR A 653 22.29 -15.17 5.46
CA THR A 653 22.53 -15.70 4.12
C THR A 653 23.49 -16.88 4.15
N THR A 654 24.65 -16.70 4.77
CA THR A 654 25.75 -17.68 4.78
C THR A 654 26.30 -17.97 6.17
N ASP A 655 25.98 -17.17 7.18
CA ASP A 655 26.39 -17.34 8.58
C ASP A 655 25.71 -18.51 9.31
N GLY A 656 24.65 -19.08 8.74
CA GLY A 656 23.87 -20.19 9.30
C GLY A 656 22.76 -19.77 10.27
N TYR A 657 22.59 -18.49 10.57
CA TYR A 657 21.49 -17.99 11.39
C TYR A 657 20.19 -17.91 10.58
N ARG A 658 19.07 -18.27 11.21
CA ARG A 658 17.74 -18.20 10.60
C ARG A 658 16.71 -17.73 11.61
N ASP A 659 16.15 -16.56 11.36
CA ASP A 659 14.99 -16.02 12.04
C ASP A 659 14.19 -15.18 11.05
N ASP A 660 13.01 -15.69 10.68
CA ASP A 660 12.16 -15.05 9.69
C ASP A 660 11.26 -14.03 10.39
N VAL A 661 11.63 -12.76 10.22
CA VAL A 661 10.83 -11.61 10.62
C VAL A 661 10.19 -11.01 9.38
N LEU A 662 8.92 -10.65 9.50
CA LEU A 662 8.14 -10.03 8.45
C LEU A 662 7.83 -8.60 8.83
N ALA A 663 7.92 -7.68 7.87
CA ALA A 663 7.28 -6.39 7.97
C ALA A 663 5.90 -6.48 7.35
N ILE A 664 4.88 -6.00 8.06
CA ILE A 664 3.50 -5.89 7.58
C ILE A 664 3.13 -4.41 7.53
N SER A 665 2.52 -3.98 6.44
CA SER A 665 1.87 -2.68 6.30
C SER A 665 0.37 -2.86 6.09
N MET A 666 -0.41 -1.93 6.65
CA MET A 666 -1.85 -1.87 6.49
C MET A 666 -2.26 -0.44 6.18
N GLU A 667 -2.96 -0.24 5.08
CA GLU A 667 -3.55 1.04 4.72
C GLU A 667 -5.06 0.88 4.51
N ASN A 668 -5.86 1.77 5.11
CA ASN A 668 -7.32 1.73 5.05
C ASN A 668 -7.88 2.71 4.01
N PHE A 669 -8.83 2.24 3.19
CA PHE A 669 -9.47 2.99 2.11
C PHE A 669 -10.86 3.52 2.48
N GLY A 670 -11.55 2.83 3.40
CA GLY A 670 -12.87 3.24 3.89
C GLY A 670 -13.68 2.09 4.46
N HIS A 671 -14.82 2.41 5.08
CA HIS A 671 -15.71 1.41 5.67
C HIS A 671 -16.27 0.45 4.62
N VAL A 672 -16.53 -0.80 4.99
CA VAL A 672 -17.24 -1.75 4.14
C VAL A 672 -18.69 -1.31 3.99
N GLU A 673 -19.07 -0.80 2.82
CA GLU A 673 -20.48 -0.62 2.47
C GLU A 673 -21.15 -1.99 2.27
N SER A 674 -22.32 -2.18 2.89
CA SER A 674 -23.13 -3.36 2.65
C SER A 674 -23.52 -3.44 1.17
N SER A 675 -23.58 -4.66 0.63
CA SER A 675 -23.91 -5.06 -0.77
C SER A 675 -25.24 -4.55 -1.34
N ASP A 676 -25.86 -3.65 -0.60
CA ASP A 676 -27.20 -3.12 -0.77
C ASP A 676 -27.17 -1.79 -1.58
N ASN A 677 -26.00 -1.16 -1.75
CA ASN A 677 -25.74 -0.04 -2.68
C ASN A 677 -25.18 -0.47 -4.04
N ALA A 678 -25.14 -1.78 -4.28
CA ALA A 678 -24.69 -2.42 -5.51
C ALA A 678 -25.17 -1.72 -6.79
N LEU A 679 -24.21 -1.25 -7.62
CA LEU A 679 -24.45 -1.04 -9.04
C LEU A 679 -25.04 -2.33 -9.62
N SER A 680 -26.27 -2.26 -10.16
CA SER A 680 -26.99 -3.42 -10.66
C SER A 680 -26.16 -4.21 -11.67
N PRO A 681 -26.23 -5.55 -11.66
CA PRO A 681 -25.56 -6.38 -12.66
C PRO A 681 -25.95 -5.94 -14.08
N THR A 682 -25.02 -6.10 -15.03
CA THR A 682 -25.22 -5.81 -16.45
C THR A 682 -26.58 -6.30 -16.92
N ALA A 683 -27.46 -5.37 -17.29
CA ALA A 683 -28.82 -5.69 -17.71
C ALA A 683 -28.79 -6.63 -18.93
N PRO A 684 -29.48 -7.80 -18.90
CA PRO A 684 -29.57 -8.70 -20.04
C PRO A 684 -30.12 -7.98 -21.28
N THR A 685 -29.36 -8.01 -22.38
CA THR A 685 -29.83 -7.43 -23.65
C THR A 685 -30.97 -8.28 -24.21
N ILE A 686 -32.11 -7.66 -24.50
CA ILE A 686 -33.25 -8.32 -25.17
C ILE A 686 -33.19 -8.02 -26.67
N HIS A 687 -33.22 -9.06 -27.50
CA HIS A 687 -33.30 -8.91 -28.94
C HIS A 687 -34.74 -8.62 -29.37
N ASN A 688 -34.97 -7.44 -29.96
CA ASN A 688 -36.27 -7.04 -30.49
C ASN A 688 -36.62 -7.82 -31.77
N VAL A 689 -37.89 -8.19 -31.91
CA VAL A 689 -38.42 -8.74 -33.15
C VAL A 689 -39.08 -7.66 -34.00
N ASN A 690 -38.59 -7.48 -35.23
CA ASN A 690 -39.11 -6.51 -36.19
C ASN A 690 -40.18 -7.14 -37.10
N THR A 691 -41.29 -7.62 -36.52
CA THR A 691 -42.45 -8.11 -37.28
C THR A 691 -43.67 -7.19 -37.12
N PRO A 692 -44.53 -7.05 -38.15
CA PRO A 692 -45.74 -6.22 -38.04
C PRO A 692 -46.75 -6.69 -36.98
N ALA A 693 -46.61 -7.92 -36.52
CA ALA A 693 -47.44 -8.58 -35.51
C ALA A 693 -46.78 -8.63 -34.12
N ALA A 694 -45.62 -8.01 -33.95
CA ALA A 694 -44.93 -7.98 -32.67
C ALA A 694 -45.73 -7.19 -31.63
N ILE A 695 -45.69 -7.65 -30.38
CA ILE A 695 -46.33 -7.04 -29.24
C ILE A 695 -45.29 -6.18 -28.50
N GLU A 696 -45.64 -4.91 -28.29
CA GLU A 696 -44.80 -3.95 -27.57
C GLU A 696 -45.00 -4.10 -26.06
N MET A 697 -43.91 -4.42 -25.37
CA MET A 697 -43.89 -4.65 -23.93
C MET A 697 -42.93 -3.68 -23.25
N ALA A 698 -43.43 -2.95 -22.27
CA ALA A 698 -42.68 -2.06 -21.41
C ALA A 698 -42.09 -2.87 -20.25
N THR A 699 -40.77 -3.01 -20.21
CA THR A 699 -40.05 -3.87 -19.25
C THR A 699 -39.34 -3.07 -18.16
N PHE A 700 -39.27 -3.63 -16.95
CA PHE A 700 -38.72 -3.00 -15.75
C PHE A 700 -38.33 -4.06 -14.70
N TYR A 701 -37.50 -3.66 -13.73
CA TYR A 701 -37.01 -4.53 -12.66
C TYR A 701 -37.79 -4.39 -11.37
N ILE A 702 -37.93 -5.50 -10.66
CA ILE A 702 -38.34 -5.57 -9.27
C ILE A 702 -37.33 -6.46 -8.55
N GLY A 703 -36.52 -5.87 -7.67
CA GLY A 703 -35.29 -6.51 -7.21
C GLY A 703 -34.39 -6.85 -8.40
N GLN A 704 -34.00 -8.12 -8.53
CA GLN A 704 -33.19 -8.62 -9.65
C GLN A 704 -34.03 -9.27 -10.77
N GLN A 705 -35.35 -9.34 -10.62
CA GLN A 705 -36.23 -10.02 -11.58
C GLN A 705 -36.81 -9.04 -12.60
N LEU A 706 -36.93 -9.49 -13.85
CA LEU A 706 -37.46 -8.68 -14.95
C LEU A 706 -38.97 -8.94 -15.15
N PHE A 707 -39.72 -7.86 -15.21
CA PHE A 707 -41.16 -7.84 -15.43
C PHE A 707 -41.53 -7.01 -16.67
N ALA A 708 -42.74 -7.21 -17.17
CA ALA A 708 -43.28 -6.51 -18.33
C ALA A 708 -44.75 -6.11 -18.14
N LEU A 709 -45.13 -5.00 -18.76
CA LEU A 709 -46.51 -4.59 -19.00
C LEU A 709 -46.70 -4.38 -20.51
N HIS A 710 -47.92 -4.56 -21.03
CA HIS A 710 -48.21 -4.08 -22.38
C HIS A 710 -47.95 -2.57 -22.47
N ALA A 711 -47.15 -2.14 -23.44
CA ALA A 711 -46.77 -0.74 -23.57
C ALA A 711 -47.99 0.19 -23.71
N GLN A 712 -49.05 -0.29 -24.35
CA GLN A 712 -50.33 0.44 -24.50
C GLN A 712 -51.08 0.68 -23.18
N SER A 713 -50.83 -0.13 -22.16
CA SER A 713 -51.41 0.06 -20.82
C SER A 713 -50.59 0.99 -19.95
N VAL A 714 -49.42 1.43 -20.42
CA VAL A 714 -48.53 2.32 -19.69
C VAL A 714 -48.69 3.74 -20.23
N LEU A 715 -48.73 4.71 -19.32
CA LEU A 715 -48.77 6.13 -19.66
C LEU A 715 -47.38 6.74 -19.65
N GLU A 716 -46.67 6.61 -18.54
CA GLU A 716 -45.36 7.25 -18.33
C GLU A 716 -44.66 6.65 -17.11
N ALA A 717 -43.38 6.92 -16.95
CA ALA A 717 -42.60 6.67 -15.75
C ALA A 717 -42.07 7.97 -15.16
N LEU A 718 -42.10 8.07 -13.83
CA LEU A 718 -41.71 9.24 -13.03
C LEU A 718 -40.78 8.81 -11.88
N PRO A 719 -39.93 9.70 -11.34
CA PRO A 719 -38.98 9.31 -10.28
C PRO A 719 -39.72 9.00 -8.97
N ALA A 720 -39.25 7.99 -8.23
CA ALA A 720 -39.81 7.67 -6.92
C ALA A 720 -39.68 8.83 -5.90
N THR A 721 -38.70 9.73 -6.08
CA THR A 721 -38.55 10.95 -5.27
C THR A 721 -39.70 11.94 -5.41
N ALA A 722 -40.55 11.81 -6.45
CA ALA A 722 -41.74 12.63 -6.63
C ALA A 722 -42.98 12.11 -5.88
N ILE A 723 -42.87 10.98 -5.17
CA ILE A 723 -43.97 10.45 -4.35
C ILE A 723 -44.18 11.36 -3.14
N SER A 724 -45.40 11.86 -2.98
CA SER A 724 -45.85 12.56 -1.79
C SER A 724 -46.48 11.54 -0.84
N PRO A 725 -45.87 11.28 0.34
CA PRO A 725 -46.48 10.38 1.32
C PRO A 725 -47.78 10.98 1.82
N VAL A 726 -48.84 10.17 1.86
CA VAL A 726 -50.13 10.55 2.42
C VAL A 726 -50.58 9.50 3.42
N SER A 727 -51.33 9.91 4.45
CA SER A 727 -51.88 9.01 5.47
C SER A 727 -52.99 8.12 4.90
N ALA A 728 -52.63 7.16 4.05
CA ALA A 728 -53.54 6.22 3.42
C ALA A 728 -53.67 4.93 4.25
N GLY A 729 -54.02 5.05 5.54
CA GLY A 729 -54.08 3.93 6.50
C GLY A 729 -55.13 2.84 6.21
N ARG A 730 -55.68 2.77 5.00
CA ARG A 730 -56.69 1.80 4.56
C ARG A 730 -56.33 1.02 3.29
N LEU A 731 -55.22 1.35 2.62
CA LEU A 731 -54.83 0.72 1.36
C LEU A 731 -53.51 -0.06 1.58
N PRO A 732 -53.51 -1.41 1.51
CA PRO A 732 -52.30 -2.19 1.71
C PRO A 732 -51.24 -1.85 0.66
N HIS A 733 -49.98 -1.72 1.10
CA HIS A 733 -48.81 -1.41 0.26
C HIS A 733 -48.88 -0.09 -0.53
N CYS A 734 -49.78 0.84 -0.15
CA CYS A 734 -49.85 2.17 -0.72
C CYS A 734 -48.76 3.07 -0.13
N LEU A 735 -47.89 3.62 -0.97
CA LEU A 735 -46.78 4.48 -0.57
C LEU A 735 -47.18 5.97 -0.50
N GLY A 736 -48.14 6.38 -1.32
CA GLY A 736 -48.59 7.77 -1.34
C GLY A 736 -49.30 8.14 -2.63
N THR A 737 -49.25 9.44 -2.97
CA THR A 737 -49.74 9.96 -4.24
C THR A 737 -48.62 10.59 -5.05
N LEU A 738 -48.81 10.66 -6.36
CA LEU A 738 -47.88 11.28 -7.27
C LEU A 738 -48.62 12.19 -8.24
N ALA A 739 -48.12 13.42 -8.42
CA ALA A 739 -48.69 14.40 -9.34
C ALA A 739 -48.22 14.13 -10.77
N ARG A 740 -49.16 14.03 -11.71
CA ARG A 740 -48.88 13.92 -13.14
C ARG A 740 -48.86 15.30 -13.77
N GLN A 741 -47.92 15.55 -14.66
CA GLN A 741 -47.78 16.85 -15.32
C GLN A 741 -47.80 16.70 -16.84
N SER A 742 -48.43 17.66 -17.52
CA SER A 742 -48.32 17.82 -18.97
C SER A 742 -48.16 19.30 -19.26
N GLN A 743 -47.19 19.67 -20.09
CA GLN A 743 -46.86 21.07 -20.44
C GLN A 743 -46.70 21.98 -19.21
N GLY A 744 -46.15 21.47 -18.10
CA GLY A 744 -45.92 22.23 -16.87
C GLY A 744 -47.15 22.43 -15.98
N GLN A 745 -48.31 21.88 -16.33
CA GLN A 745 -49.52 21.90 -15.50
C GLN A 745 -49.83 20.52 -14.91
N VAL A 746 -50.30 20.49 -13.66
CA VAL A 746 -50.73 19.25 -13.01
C VAL A 746 -52.04 18.77 -13.66
N THR A 747 -51.97 17.60 -14.29
CA THR A 747 -53.11 16.97 -15.01
C THR A 747 -53.94 16.05 -14.11
N GLY A 748 -53.39 15.65 -12.95
CA GLY A 748 -54.08 14.83 -11.96
C GLY A 748 -53.11 14.17 -10.99
N TYR A 749 -53.65 13.39 -10.04
CA TYR A 749 -52.88 12.61 -9.08
C TYR A 749 -53.17 11.12 -9.25
N VAL A 750 -52.16 10.28 -9.03
CA VAL A 750 -52.28 8.82 -9.01
C VAL A 750 -51.83 8.26 -7.67
N TRP A 751 -52.49 7.21 -7.22
CA TRP A 751 -52.07 6.43 -6.06
C TRP A 751 -50.88 5.55 -6.45
N VAL A 752 -49.84 5.53 -5.62
CA VAL A 752 -48.62 4.77 -5.86
C VAL A 752 -48.57 3.58 -4.91
N PHE A 753 -48.42 2.39 -5.48
CA PHE A 753 -48.33 1.12 -4.75
C PHE A 753 -46.96 0.49 -4.93
N ASP A 754 -46.48 -0.15 -3.87
CA ASP A 754 -45.27 -0.95 -3.89
C ASP A 754 -45.51 -2.28 -4.60
N LEU A 755 -45.06 -2.40 -5.86
CA LEU A 755 -45.30 -3.60 -6.65
C LEU A 755 -44.50 -4.80 -6.13
N GLY A 756 -43.28 -4.58 -5.61
CA GLY A 756 -42.49 -5.66 -4.99
C GLY A 756 -43.15 -6.20 -3.74
N ALA A 757 -43.76 -5.33 -2.92
CA ALA A 757 -44.54 -5.75 -1.77
C ALA A 757 -45.84 -6.45 -2.14
N LEU A 758 -46.50 -6.04 -3.23
CA LEU A 758 -47.67 -6.74 -3.75
C LEU A 758 -47.35 -8.15 -4.29
N LEU A 759 -46.13 -8.35 -4.80
CA LEU A 759 -45.68 -9.65 -5.32
C LEU A 759 -45.13 -10.58 -4.23
N THR A 760 -44.40 -10.03 -3.26
CA THR A 760 -43.61 -10.82 -2.29
C THR A 760 -44.10 -10.71 -0.85
N GLY A 761 -44.98 -9.76 -0.55
CA GLY A 761 -45.41 -9.41 0.81
C GLY A 761 -44.40 -8.56 1.60
N GLN A 762 -43.20 -8.32 1.07
CA GLN A 762 -42.15 -7.56 1.73
C GLN A 762 -42.00 -6.16 1.12
N PRO A 763 -41.92 -5.08 1.93
CA PRO A 763 -41.67 -3.74 1.44
C PRO A 763 -40.41 -3.66 0.56
N SER A 764 -40.52 -3.04 -0.60
CA SER A 764 -39.39 -2.75 -1.47
C SER A 764 -38.56 -1.60 -0.90
N ARG A 765 -37.23 -1.70 -1.03
CA ARG A 765 -36.34 -0.59 -0.75
C ARG A 765 -36.42 0.45 -1.87
N ILE A 766 -36.65 1.71 -1.50
CA ILE A 766 -36.62 2.83 -2.44
C ILE A 766 -35.18 3.35 -2.54
N THR A 767 -34.61 3.30 -3.73
CA THR A 767 -33.28 3.80 -4.08
C THR A 767 -33.40 4.99 -5.03
N GLU A 768 -32.29 5.69 -5.32
CA GLU A 768 -32.30 6.78 -6.32
C GLU A 768 -32.67 6.29 -7.73
N GLN A 769 -32.45 5.01 -8.04
CA GLN A 769 -32.83 4.39 -9.32
C GLN A 769 -34.32 4.03 -9.40
N SER A 770 -35.03 4.02 -8.27
CA SER A 770 -36.43 3.59 -8.19
C SER A 770 -37.35 4.51 -8.99
N GLN A 771 -38.29 3.90 -9.71
CA GLN A 771 -39.21 4.58 -10.62
C GLN A 771 -40.65 4.26 -10.28
N VAL A 772 -41.57 5.13 -10.67
CA VAL A 772 -43.01 4.91 -10.61
C VAL A 772 -43.53 4.76 -12.04
N VAL A 773 -43.91 3.55 -12.42
CA VAL A 773 -44.58 3.28 -13.68
C VAL A 773 -46.07 3.58 -13.53
N VAL A 774 -46.56 4.56 -14.26
CA VAL A 774 -47.97 4.93 -14.29
C VAL A 774 -48.65 4.18 -15.40
N MET A 775 -49.67 3.38 -15.05
CA MET A 775 -50.48 2.62 -15.99
C MET A 775 -51.93 3.07 -15.99
N GLU A 776 -52.63 2.79 -17.09
CA GLU A 776 -54.05 3.02 -17.26
C GLU A 776 -54.76 1.76 -17.75
N HIS A 777 -55.84 1.40 -17.07
CA HIS A 777 -56.70 0.28 -17.47
C HIS A 777 -58.15 0.58 -17.05
N ASN A 778 -59.10 0.44 -17.97
CA ASN A 778 -60.53 0.76 -17.75
C ASN A 778 -60.75 2.17 -17.13
N ASN A 779 -60.11 3.20 -17.69
CA ASN A 779 -60.13 4.61 -17.22
C ASN A 779 -59.64 4.82 -15.77
N ARG A 780 -58.94 3.85 -15.18
CA ARG A 780 -58.31 3.96 -13.85
C ARG A 780 -56.81 4.05 -14.02
N LYS A 781 -56.20 5.01 -13.33
CA LYS A 781 -54.77 5.28 -13.36
C LYS A 781 -54.12 4.89 -12.04
N LEU A 782 -53.02 4.17 -12.11
CA LEU A 782 -52.31 3.61 -10.97
C LEU A 782 -50.81 3.80 -11.16
N GLY A 783 -50.11 4.19 -10.10
CA GLY A 783 -48.64 4.20 -10.06
C GLY A 783 -48.10 2.95 -9.40
N LEU A 784 -47.04 2.38 -9.97
CA LEU A 784 -46.35 1.19 -9.47
C LEU A 784 -44.90 1.53 -9.20
N LEU A 785 -44.47 1.42 -7.95
CA LEU A 785 -43.06 1.50 -7.60
C LEU A 785 -42.34 0.27 -8.15
N VAL A 786 -41.29 0.52 -8.94
CA VAL A 786 -40.38 -0.48 -9.52
C VAL A 786 -38.94 -0.12 -9.19
N SER A 787 -38.05 -1.11 -9.16
CA SER A 787 -36.65 -0.91 -8.78
C SER A 787 -35.85 -0.11 -9.81
N ALA A 788 -36.05 -0.38 -11.11
CA ALA A 788 -35.43 0.35 -12.22
C ALA A 788 -36.18 0.10 -13.54
N LEU A 789 -36.03 0.99 -14.53
CA LEU A 789 -36.54 0.75 -15.89
C LEU A 789 -35.54 -0.06 -16.70
N HIS A 790 -36.04 -0.95 -17.57
CA HIS A 790 -35.20 -1.71 -18.48
C HIS A 790 -35.26 -1.12 -19.91
N GLY A 791 -36.36 -1.33 -20.62
CA GLY A 791 -36.57 -0.89 -22.01
C GLY A 791 -37.98 -1.18 -22.51
N VAL A 792 -38.33 -0.69 -23.70
CA VAL A 792 -39.54 -1.10 -24.43
C VAL A 792 -39.13 -2.02 -25.56
N HIS A 793 -39.65 -3.25 -25.56
CA HIS A 793 -39.22 -4.32 -26.45
C HIS A 793 -40.37 -4.89 -27.28
N HIS A 794 -40.01 -5.45 -28.44
CA HIS A 794 -40.91 -6.10 -29.38
C HIS A 794 -40.75 -7.61 -29.28
N PHE A 795 -41.84 -8.29 -28.93
CA PHE A 795 -41.86 -9.75 -28.82
C PHE A 795 -42.83 -10.36 -29.81
N ASP A 796 -42.44 -11.48 -30.43
CA ASP A 796 -43.39 -12.28 -31.21
C ASP A 796 -44.47 -12.85 -30.30
N LYS A 797 -45.70 -12.90 -30.80
CA LYS A 797 -46.84 -13.46 -30.05
C LYS A 797 -46.59 -14.90 -29.60
N GLU A 798 -45.84 -15.68 -30.36
CA GLU A 798 -45.49 -17.08 -30.03
C GLU A 798 -44.51 -17.20 -28.85
N SER A 799 -43.76 -16.13 -28.54
CA SER A 799 -42.85 -16.09 -27.39
C SER A 799 -43.56 -15.82 -26.06
N ILE A 800 -44.81 -15.34 -26.11
CA ILE A 800 -45.66 -15.09 -24.94
C ILE A 800 -46.50 -16.34 -24.67
N ILE A 801 -46.27 -16.97 -23.53
CA ILE A 801 -46.94 -18.19 -23.10
C ILE A 801 -47.74 -17.94 -21.82
N PRO A 802 -48.85 -18.66 -21.59
CA PRO A 802 -49.57 -18.58 -20.31
C PRO A 802 -48.65 -19.03 -19.16
N ALA A 803 -48.74 -18.33 -18.03
CA ALA A 803 -48.05 -18.71 -16.81
C ALA A 803 -48.62 -20.05 -16.27
N PRO A 804 -47.80 -20.92 -15.65
CA PRO A 804 -48.28 -22.17 -15.06
C PRO A 804 -49.36 -21.91 -14.01
N THR A 805 -50.54 -22.51 -14.17
CA THR A 805 -51.66 -22.35 -13.25
C THR A 805 -51.51 -23.23 -12.01
N LEU A 806 -51.39 -22.62 -10.84
CA LEU A 806 -51.68 -23.28 -9.55
C LEU A 806 -53.19 -23.17 -9.27
N ALA A 807 -53.80 -24.26 -8.80
CA ALA A 807 -55.24 -24.35 -8.64
C ALA A 807 -55.79 -23.28 -7.68
N GLY A 808 -56.59 -22.35 -8.21
CA GLY A 808 -57.38 -21.38 -7.44
C GLY A 808 -56.97 -19.92 -7.59
N GLY A 809 -57.46 -19.25 -8.64
CA GLY A 809 -57.49 -17.78 -8.69
C GLY A 809 -57.75 -17.23 -10.09
N MET A 810 -58.97 -16.76 -10.37
CA MET A 810 -59.34 -16.12 -11.64
C MET A 810 -58.62 -14.78 -11.91
N ASN A 811 -57.84 -14.24 -10.95
CA ASN A 811 -57.21 -12.92 -11.02
C ASN A 811 -55.74 -12.98 -10.56
N MET A 812 -54.88 -13.74 -11.25
CA MET A 812 -53.43 -13.77 -10.96
C MET A 812 -52.76 -12.45 -11.35
N LEU A 813 -51.79 -11.99 -10.55
CA LEU A 813 -51.00 -10.79 -10.80
C LEU A 813 -50.02 -10.99 -11.98
N VAL A 814 -49.51 -12.21 -12.15
CA VAL A 814 -48.73 -12.64 -13.32
C VAL A 814 -49.52 -13.74 -14.03
N ASN A 815 -49.94 -13.49 -15.26
CA ASN A 815 -50.76 -14.42 -16.04
C ASN A 815 -50.05 -14.97 -17.29
N GLU A 816 -48.99 -14.29 -17.74
CA GLU A 816 -48.21 -14.65 -18.92
C GLU A 816 -46.71 -14.55 -18.62
N LEU A 817 -45.92 -15.34 -19.36
CA LEU A 817 -44.46 -15.32 -19.35
C LEU A 817 -43.95 -15.12 -20.78
N ILE A 818 -42.93 -14.30 -20.94
CA ILE A 818 -42.25 -14.09 -22.23
C ILE A 818 -40.95 -14.90 -22.23
N LYS A 819 -40.77 -15.75 -23.24
CA LYS A 819 -39.51 -16.43 -23.55
C LYS A 819 -38.64 -15.53 -24.44
N ALA A 820 -37.91 -14.61 -23.82
CA ALA A 820 -36.97 -13.74 -24.51
C ALA A 820 -35.68 -14.51 -24.89
N ASN A 821 -34.98 -14.03 -25.94
CA ASN A 821 -33.70 -14.59 -26.42
C ASN A 821 -33.73 -16.11 -26.60
N GLN A 822 -34.72 -16.62 -27.33
CA GLN A 822 -34.91 -18.06 -27.58
C GLN A 822 -35.09 -18.90 -26.29
N GLY A 823 -35.62 -18.28 -25.22
CA GLY A 823 -35.93 -18.95 -23.96
C GLY A 823 -34.80 -18.92 -22.92
N GLN A 824 -33.70 -18.22 -23.18
CA GLN A 824 -32.63 -18.01 -22.20
C GLN A 824 -33.03 -17.02 -21.08
N LEU A 825 -34.02 -16.16 -21.34
CA LEU A 825 -34.54 -15.20 -20.38
C LEU A 825 -36.05 -15.32 -20.28
N LEU A 826 -36.56 -15.44 -19.05
CA LEU A 826 -37.99 -15.43 -18.76
C LEU A 826 -38.39 -14.08 -18.17
N VAL A 827 -39.39 -13.43 -18.78
CA VAL A 827 -39.94 -12.15 -18.31
C VAL A 827 -41.37 -12.35 -17.86
N GLN A 828 -41.69 -11.89 -16.65
CA GLN A 828 -43.02 -12.05 -16.06
C GLN A 828 -43.95 -10.89 -16.49
N CYS A 829 -45.12 -11.19 -17.06
CA CYS A 829 -46.08 -10.17 -17.46
C CYS A 829 -47.05 -9.85 -16.34
N ILE A 830 -47.07 -8.59 -15.90
CA ILE A 830 -48.06 -8.11 -14.93
C ILE A 830 -49.41 -7.96 -15.62
N HIS A 831 -50.45 -8.55 -15.03
CA HIS A 831 -51.81 -8.45 -15.52
C HIS A 831 -52.53 -7.22 -14.92
N PRO A 832 -52.88 -6.20 -15.73
CA PRO A 832 -53.54 -4.98 -15.24
C PRO A 832 -54.82 -5.20 -14.43
N GLU A 833 -55.66 -6.14 -14.86
CA GLU A 833 -56.93 -6.44 -14.19
C GLU A 833 -56.72 -7.16 -12.85
N GLY A 834 -55.77 -8.11 -12.80
CA GLY A 834 -55.38 -8.79 -11.56
C GLY A 834 -54.82 -7.83 -10.51
N LEU A 835 -54.01 -6.88 -10.94
CA LEU A 835 -53.45 -5.83 -10.09
C LEU A 835 -54.54 -4.89 -9.52
N LEU A 836 -55.47 -4.41 -10.36
CA LEU A 836 -56.58 -3.57 -9.91
C LEU A 836 -57.49 -4.32 -8.91
N TYR A 837 -57.71 -5.61 -9.12
CA TYR A 837 -58.46 -6.45 -8.19
C TYR A 837 -57.77 -6.57 -6.82
N LEU A 838 -56.44 -6.76 -6.80
CA LEU A 838 -55.65 -6.88 -5.57
C LEU A 838 -55.68 -5.60 -4.74
N VAL A 839 -55.48 -4.46 -5.38
CA VAL A 839 -55.45 -3.14 -4.72
C VAL A 839 -56.84 -2.73 -4.17
N GLN A 840 -57.91 -3.31 -4.71
CA GLN A 840 -59.30 -3.00 -4.31
C GLN A 840 -59.87 -3.91 -3.22
N ARG A 841 -59.17 -4.98 -2.83
CA ARG A 841 -59.61 -5.84 -1.73
C ARG A 841 -59.61 -5.04 -0.41
N LYS A 842 -60.78 -4.91 0.22
CA LYS A 842 -60.87 -4.50 1.63
C LYS A 842 -60.19 -5.56 2.50
N PRO A 843 -59.45 -5.19 3.55
CA PRO A 843 -58.94 -6.16 4.51
C PRO A 843 -60.13 -6.92 5.11
N SER A 844 -60.17 -8.22 4.89
CA SER A 844 -61.13 -9.11 5.53
C SER A 844 -60.94 -9.00 7.04
N THR A 845 -61.99 -8.67 7.78
CA THR A 845 -62.05 -8.80 9.24
C THR A 845 -61.67 -10.23 9.64
N VAL A 846 -60.46 -10.43 10.15
CA VAL A 846 -60.05 -11.68 10.78
C VAL A 846 -60.73 -11.72 12.15
N THR A 847 -61.76 -12.54 12.25
CA THR A 847 -62.40 -12.93 13.50
C THR A 847 -61.34 -13.61 14.37
N SER A 848 -61.12 -13.06 15.56
CA SER A 848 -60.30 -13.65 16.61
C SER A 848 -60.85 -15.02 17.01
N ILE A 849 -60.11 -16.09 16.71
CA ILE A 849 -60.21 -17.33 17.47
C ILE A 849 -58.96 -17.35 18.36
N ALA A 850 -59.17 -16.93 19.60
CA ALA A 850 -58.23 -17.19 20.69
C ALA A 850 -58.28 -18.69 20.98
N THR A 851 -57.18 -19.38 20.71
CA THR A 851 -56.86 -20.64 21.39
C THR A 851 -55.83 -20.33 22.45
N THR A 852 -56.33 -20.30 23.68
CA THR A 852 -55.61 -20.63 24.91
C THR A 852 -54.80 -21.91 24.71
N ASP A 853 -53.51 -21.87 25.04
CA ASP A 853 -52.85 -22.97 25.75
C ASP A 853 -51.67 -22.39 26.56
N GLU A 854 -51.89 -22.35 27.87
CA GLU A 854 -50.85 -22.28 28.89
C GLU A 854 -50.21 -23.66 29.09
N ALA A 855 -48.95 -23.65 29.55
CA ALA A 855 -48.17 -24.74 30.16
C ALA A 855 -47.40 -25.69 29.21
N HIS A 856 -46.14 -25.38 28.93
CA HIS A 856 -45.00 -25.88 29.72
C HIS A 856 -43.67 -25.19 29.38
#